data_AF-A0A1J4RNB7-F1
#
_entry.id   AF-A0A1J4RNB7-F1
#
_cell.length_a   1.000
_cell.length_b   1.000
_cell.length_c   1.000
_cell.angle_alpha   90.00
_cell.angle_beta   90.00
_cell.angle_gamma   90.00
#
_symmetry.space_group_name_H-M   'P 1'
#
loop_
_entity.id
_entity.type
_entity.pdbx_description
1 polymer ?
#
loop_
_entity_poly.entity_id
_entity_poly.type
_entity_poly.pdbx_seq_one_letter_code
_entity_poly.pdbx_strand_id
1 'polypeptide(L)'
;MKHDAKQDDLMNRDTGKKLVVRKDETLFDLLDMGLLFSTVYDTETTDLDKRFAEITQFGGCITDLAGNILHKVDYRAKISPHTVISPMAWVVQRMRLDDLQRGDPKAIFMGKVMKFFEYSSSLDKAPYIEKFLEGCREGVYKDAENRKEKKYYAYPVQNEDGSTDWDFIRIHENLRKFYFKNKSGQWVKRDIKSLSVGYNNVNADDQWLWTAAHMSGAENIFMTHLAQMGKLRFDALRAVESAFVIGSAGENGLKAMEKENPLTGEKYLSFSQGSILEVNTRHSSELRDIVEGIVDEDGAHIDLSQLHGALSDSLALLALVRYIRKVHPNVFRQMVKNSDWKYVVNKMSEIYGEFGNNPPLAYVDKCFPVVDGKMVSLIGTDQFRNAPKVAVVWNLNIDPSTYTHNEKKSIKKMTAVDWKQILIDASHNPNSPLKVIRAHKSPRLFDAEVGYRAGFNLDMNRQEIHRRISFVRDAKISDAVMEGLRLAFPRLHGVDRIVLPQPEEELFTFSTLELFDAAAGEDVQVHFRVKNKVEEIAQKSRQNIMQIKSLWMKAIQFDEDILLGFAENPDAMLGKIEELNKKLGKKGGVRIPQPDGPVTDFDSAMAYKIKILYIARFHFSRGDIKDIGHHFWFEDKDGIRYSDQEIMGWPMDKIDDARKSGNLIIRHEVANTMPLVLDRMIESLGYGHILGEQAQIQLRAYTTLRQRGMPHHHGHEDRWYTKGRGQRDLSKLKNNEMTREDLKGIEKYIPGGWEDFIEHQHDSLASLSEYEEYLKSIQPEEFTPELLYWAGVDPDIGYPIRNHNFAVDRERSVVVDVPDRYLQSPVIEPVTGRNLWILPCSEHFNKASMIHDKDLLFRAEKSGRIYHLPNAKMVDVPKSGGLHEDFYRQVETAYLATGFNIPSFKDRIAVIGSGPYPLFDLRQPNQKAQSLNVETHVFEGLVSPELAGYKYPISGVILRDDHLKISDGAIRIREQADGQSTGWEFETEVLQAKYITLKDVESFTEEEVLSFGFLTHEQAIDYFSALFSKQKKDPRKLENKALAISFAEVNAFDVQKGMMYFKPDSQVQSCVAKNFVNNLC
;
A
#
# COMPACT_ATOMS: atom_id res chain seq x y z
N MET A 1 16.84 -16.88 -38.96
CA MET A 1 16.27 -18.23 -39.22
C MET A 1 17.38 -19.27 -39.09
N LYS A 2 17.09 -20.40 -38.42
CA LYS A 2 17.99 -21.55 -38.19
C LYS A 2 19.29 -21.24 -37.42
N HIS A 3 19.17 -21.02 -36.11
CA HIS A 3 20.23 -21.45 -35.17
C HIS A 3 19.77 -21.84 -33.75
N ASP A 4 18.51 -21.59 -33.39
CA ASP A 4 17.96 -21.84 -32.04
C ASP A 4 17.25 -23.20 -31.89
N ALA A 5 18.02 -24.30 -31.94
CA ALA A 5 17.48 -25.66 -31.76
C ALA A 5 18.46 -26.63 -31.08
N LYS A 6 19.32 -26.12 -30.18
CA LYS A 6 20.36 -26.93 -29.50
C LYS A 6 20.46 -26.71 -27.98
N GLN A 7 19.53 -25.97 -27.37
CA GLN A 7 19.55 -25.74 -25.92
C GLN A 7 18.56 -26.64 -25.17
N ASP A 8 17.51 -27.15 -25.83
CA ASP A 8 16.52 -28.05 -25.21
C ASP A 8 17.06 -29.48 -24.97
N ASP A 9 18.03 -29.94 -25.78
CA ASP A 9 18.59 -31.30 -25.73
C ASP A 9 19.49 -31.58 -24.49
N LEU A 10 19.77 -30.56 -23.66
CA LEU A 10 20.51 -30.71 -22.41
C LEU A 10 19.60 -30.93 -21.18
N MET A 11 18.28 -30.71 -21.30
CA MET A 11 17.33 -30.77 -20.18
C MET A 11 16.85 -32.19 -19.81
N ASN A 12 17.11 -33.21 -20.64
CA ASN A 12 16.46 -34.53 -20.57
C ASN A 12 17.38 -35.71 -20.17
N ARG A 13 18.41 -35.47 -19.35
CA ARG A 13 19.22 -36.55 -18.74
C ARG A 13 18.66 -36.98 -17.38
N ASP A 14 17.49 -37.60 -17.38
CA ASP A 14 16.95 -38.23 -16.18
C ASP A 14 17.70 -39.56 -15.92
N THR A 15 18.81 -39.49 -15.17
CA THR A 15 19.63 -40.64 -14.76
C THR A 15 19.70 -40.80 -13.23
N GLY A 16 18.89 -40.04 -12.48
CA GLY A 16 18.87 -40.05 -11.02
C GLY A 16 18.08 -41.23 -10.44
N LYS A 17 18.58 -41.86 -9.38
CA LYS A 17 17.76 -42.74 -8.54
C LYS A 17 16.67 -41.90 -7.85
N LYS A 18 15.40 -42.18 -8.14
CA LYS A 18 14.25 -41.55 -7.44
C LYS A 18 14.43 -41.66 -5.92
N LEU A 19 14.49 -40.50 -5.25
CA LEU A 19 14.68 -40.42 -3.81
C LEU A 19 13.43 -40.91 -3.09
N VAL A 20 13.61 -41.60 -1.96
CA VAL A 20 12.53 -42.04 -1.08
C VAL A 20 12.67 -41.33 0.26
N VAL A 21 11.60 -40.72 0.76
CA VAL A 21 11.66 -39.95 2.01
C VAL A 21 11.84 -40.89 3.21
N ARG A 22 12.75 -40.56 4.11
CA ARG A 22 12.95 -41.32 5.36
C ARG A 22 11.82 -41.06 6.35
N LYS A 23 11.45 -42.11 7.09
CA LYS A 23 10.43 -42.12 8.15
C LYS A 23 10.98 -41.53 9.45
N ASP A 24 11.25 -40.24 9.44
CA ASP A 24 11.81 -39.50 10.59
C ASP A 24 10.78 -38.55 11.23
N GLU A 25 11.16 -37.90 12.33
CA GLU A 25 10.30 -36.90 12.98
C GLU A 25 10.02 -35.66 12.11
N THR A 26 10.87 -35.38 11.12
CA THR A 26 10.64 -34.29 10.16
C THR A 26 9.46 -34.61 9.25
N LEU A 27 9.39 -35.85 8.74
CA LEU A 27 8.27 -36.34 7.94
C LEU A 27 6.96 -36.27 8.73
N PHE A 28 6.94 -36.70 9.99
CA PHE A 28 5.74 -36.57 10.84
C PHE A 28 5.27 -35.11 10.94
N ASP A 29 6.16 -34.17 11.25
CA ASP A 29 5.81 -32.75 11.38
C ASP A 29 5.29 -32.14 10.05
N LEU A 30 5.88 -32.51 8.90
CA LEU A 30 5.40 -32.09 7.57
C LEU A 30 3.98 -32.60 7.30
N LEU A 31 3.74 -33.88 7.53
CA LEU A 31 2.44 -34.53 7.31
C LEU A 31 1.37 -33.98 8.26
N ASP A 32 1.70 -33.71 9.52
CA ASP A 32 0.79 -33.12 10.50
C ASP A 32 0.30 -31.73 10.07
N MET A 33 1.14 -30.95 9.40
CA MET A 33 0.79 -29.63 8.84
C MET A 33 -0.02 -29.73 7.53
N GLY A 34 -0.08 -30.92 6.90
CA GLY A 34 -0.72 -31.18 5.62
C GLY A 34 0.20 -31.07 4.41
N LEU A 35 1.52 -30.95 4.62
CA LEU A 35 2.49 -30.74 3.55
C LEU A 35 2.77 -32.07 2.81
N LEU A 36 2.61 -32.05 1.49
CA LEU A 36 2.99 -33.14 0.57
C LEU A 36 3.98 -32.67 -0.50
N PHE A 37 4.01 -31.37 -0.78
CA PHE A 37 4.87 -30.75 -1.78
C PHE A 37 5.65 -29.56 -1.18
N SER A 38 6.77 -29.20 -1.82
CA SER A 38 7.41 -27.90 -1.63
C SER A 38 7.53 -27.19 -2.98
N THR A 39 7.35 -25.87 -2.97
CA THR A 39 7.50 -25.01 -4.15
C THR A 39 8.66 -24.07 -3.89
N VAL A 40 9.80 -24.31 -4.52
CA VAL A 40 10.98 -23.44 -4.42
C VAL A 40 10.93 -22.44 -5.57
N TYR A 41 11.12 -21.15 -5.28
CA TYR A 41 11.00 -20.06 -6.27
C TYR A 41 11.89 -18.87 -5.93
N ASP A 42 12.12 -18.05 -6.95
CA ASP A 42 12.86 -16.80 -6.90
C ASP A 42 12.36 -15.82 -8.00
N THR A 43 12.61 -14.51 -7.84
CA THR A 43 12.22 -13.48 -8.81
C THR A 43 13.31 -12.45 -9.08
N GLU A 44 13.57 -12.23 -10.37
CA GLU A 44 14.40 -11.12 -10.85
C GLU A 44 13.53 -9.90 -11.15
N THR A 45 14.04 -8.70 -10.87
CA THR A 45 13.26 -7.45 -10.91
C THR A 45 14.00 -6.24 -11.48
N THR A 46 13.27 -5.24 -11.94
CA THR A 46 13.84 -4.03 -12.59
C THR A 46 14.56 -3.08 -11.62
N ASP A 47 14.28 -3.15 -10.32
CA ASP A 47 14.90 -2.39 -9.23
C ASP A 47 14.52 -3.04 -7.89
N LEU A 48 14.97 -2.48 -6.76
CA LEU A 48 14.73 -3.02 -5.41
C LEU A 48 13.49 -2.46 -4.71
N ASP A 49 12.75 -1.56 -5.36
CA ASP A 49 11.53 -0.99 -4.79
C ASP A 49 10.40 -2.03 -4.69
N LYS A 50 9.76 -2.10 -3.52
CA LYS A 50 8.81 -3.16 -3.14
C LYS A 50 7.38 -2.93 -3.64
N ARG A 51 7.16 -1.82 -4.34
CA ARG A 51 5.89 -1.43 -4.97
C ARG A 51 6.07 -1.18 -6.46
N PHE A 52 7.21 -0.66 -6.88
CA PHE A 52 7.38 -0.13 -8.22
C PHE A 52 8.35 -0.88 -9.12
N ALA A 53 9.14 -1.81 -8.56
CA ALA A 53 9.91 -2.73 -9.38
C ALA A 53 8.99 -3.78 -10.01
N GLU A 54 9.22 -4.04 -11.29
CA GLU A 54 8.52 -5.09 -12.02
C GLU A 54 9.36 -6.35 -12.05
N ILE A 55 8.69 -7.51 -12.00
CA ILE A 55 9.35 -8.80 -12.23
C ILE A 55 9.76 -8.89 -13.70
N THR A 56 11.01 -9.28 -13.95
CA THR A 56 11.63 -9.53 -15.26
C THR A 56 11.64 -11.04 -15.57
N GLN A 57 11.91 -11.87 -14.55
CA GLN A 57 11.92 -13.33 -14.62
C GLN A 57 11.35 -13.94 -13.33
N PHE A 58 10.62 -15.04 -13.45
CA PHE A 58 10.23 -15.92 -12.34
C PHE A 58 10.75 -17.32 -12.63
N GLY A 59 11.48 -17.88 -11.69
CA GLY A 59 11.96 -19.26 -11.74
C GLY A 59 11.40 -20.07 -10.58
N GLY A 60 11.25 -21.37 -10.78
CA GLY A 60 10.87 -22.24 -9.68
C GLY A 60 10.77 -23.71 -10.04
N CYS A 61 10.66 -24.52 -8.98
CA CYS A 61 10.38 -25.95 -9.10
C CYS A 61 9.39 -26.43 -8.03
N ILE A 62 8.68 -27.51 -8.33
CA ILE A 62 7.79 -28.21 -7.39
C ILE A 62 8.38 -29.60 -7.12
N THR A 63 8.49 -29.93 -5.83
CA THR A 63 9.10 -31.16 -5.33
C THR A 63 8.16 -31.93 -4.41
N ASP A 64 8.36 -33.25 -4.33
CA ASP A 64 7.68 -34.11 -3.36
C ASP A 64 8.36 -34.11 -1.97
N LEU A 65 7.88 -34.94 -1.04
CA LEU A 65 8.42 -35.07 0.32
C LEU A 65 9.88 -35.56 0.40
N ALA A 66 10.34 -36.32 -0.59
CA ALA A 66 11.73 -36.75 -0.71
C ALA A 66 12.61 -35.67 -1.38
N GLY A 67 11.98 -34.71 -2.05
CA GLY A 67 12.60 -33.60 -2.76
C GLY A 67 12.65 -33.78 -4.27
N ASN A 68 12.20 -34.91 -4.83
CA ASN A 68 12.27 -35.20 -6.27
C ASN A 68 11.60 -34.10 -7.09
N ILE A 69 12.25 -33.57 -8.13
CA ILE A 69 11.65 -32.50 -8.93
C ILE A 69 10.59 -33.04 -9.89
N LEU A 70 9.34 -32.65 -9.65
CA LEU A 70 8.17 -33.04 -10.43
C LEU A 70 7.95 -32.08 -11.61
N HIS A 71 8.20 -30.79 -11.40
CA HIS A 71 7.93 -29.72 -12.36
C HIS A 71 8.93 -28.56 -12.17
N LYS A 72 9.35 -27.92 -13.27
CA LYS A 72 10.26 -26.76 -13.30
C LYS A 72 9.66 -25.70 -14.24
N VAL A 73 9.84 -24.43 -13.91
CA VAL A 73 9.42 -23.29 -14.76
C VAL A 73 10.52 -22.22 -14.80
N ASP A 74 10.71 -21.64 -15.97
CA ASP A 74 11.44 -20.38 -16.18
C ASP A 74 10.54 -19.48 -17.05
N TYR A 75 9.88 -18.52 -16.42
CA TYR A 75 8.97 -17.60 -17.07
C TYR A 75 9.63 -16.23 -17.16
N ARG A 76 9.57 -15.60 -18.34
CA ARG A 76 10.04 -14.23 -18.57
C ARG A 76 8.86 -13.29 -18.76
N ALA A 77 8.98 -12.07 -18.23
CA ALA A 77 7.95 -11.05 -18.28
C ALA A 77 8.41 -9.87 -19.13
N LYS A 78 7.64 -9.50 -20.15
CA LYS A 78 7.92 -8.31 -20.94
C LYS A 78 7.93 -7.06 -20.04
N ILE A 79 8.91 -6.18 -20.23
CA ILE A 79 9.02 -4.94 -19.43
C ILE A 79 7.95 -3.94 -19.86
N SER A 80 7.30 -3.31 -18.90
CA SER A 80 6.29 -2.27 -19.14
C SER A 80 6.93 -0.99 -19.68
N PRO A 81 6.24 -0.21 -20.54
CA PRO A 81 6.68 1.15 -20.86
C PRO A 81 6.66 2.07 -19.61
N HIS A 82 5.93 1.71 -18.56
CA HIS A 82 5.77 2.52 -17.33
C HIS A 82 6.97 2.45 -16.37
N THR A 83 8.04 1.73 -16.68
CA THR A 83 9.13 1.44 -15.72
C THR A 83 10.52 1.58 -16.35
N VAL A 84 11.43 2.22 -15.62
CA VAL A 84 12.86 2.32 -15.97
C VAL A 84 13.64 1.33 -15.14
N ILE A 85 14.49 0.53 -15.79
CA ILE A 85 15.36 -0.46 -15.14
C ILE A 85 16.56 0.27 -14.48
N SER A 86 16.96 -0.15 -13.29
CA SER A 86 18.17 0.37 -12.63
C SER A 86 19.43 -0.26 -13.23
N PRO A 87 20.57 0.47 -13.29
CA PRO A 87 21.81 -0.09 -13.85
C PRO A 87 22.32 -1.26 -13.03
N MET A 88 22.01 -1.32 -11.73
CA MET A 88 22.39 -2.44 -10.87
C MET A 88 21.61 -3.70 -11.22
N ALA A 89 20.28 -3.62 -11.37
CA ALA A 89 19.46 -4.75 -11.81
C ALA A 89 19.93 -5.27 -13.19
N TRP A 90 20.20 -4.35 -14.12
CA TRP A 90 20.70 -4.67 -15.46
C TRP A 90 22.01 -5.47 -15.43
N VAL A 91 22.98 -5.05 -14.60
CA VAL A 91 24.30 -5.72 -14.49
C VAL A 91 24.19 -7.05 -13.75
N VAL A 92 23.47 -7.11 -12.62
CA VAL A 92 23.32 -8.32 -11.79
C VAL A 92 22.63 -9.44 -12.58
N GLN A 93 21.51 -9.16 -13.23
CA GLN A 93 20.79 -10.11 -14.11
C GLN A 93 21.47 -10.36 -15.45
N ARG A 94 22.61 -9.69 -15.72
CA ARG A 94 23.36 -9.74 -16.99
C ARG A 94 22.47 -9.48 -18.22
N MET A 95 21.52 -8.55 -18.08
CA MET A 95 20.51 -8.24 -19.10
C MET A 95 21.15 -7.76 -20.41
N ARG A 96 20.50 -8.08 -21.54
CA ARG A 96 20.80 -7.53 -22.86
C ARG A 96 19.61 -6.77 -23.42
N LEU A 97 19.86 -5.86 -24.37
CA LEU A 97 18.80 -5.10 -25.07
C LEU A 97 17.73 -6.01 -25.69
N ASP A 98 18.14 -7.15 -26.28
CA ASP A 98 17.24 -8.13 -26.90
C ASP A 98 16.28 -8.79 -25.90
N ASP A 99 16.62 -8.85 -24.61
CA ASP A 99 15.76 -9.46 -23.58
C ASP A 99 14.53 -8.61 -23.27
N LEU A 100 14.56 -7.30 -23.53
CA LEU A 100 13.47 -6.36 -23.25
C LEU A 100 12.19 -6.65 -24.06
N GLN A 101 12.32 -7.36 -25.18
CA GLN A 101 11.18 -7.78 -26.02
C GLN A 101 10.75 -9.24 -25.79
N ARG A 102 11.48 -10.00 -24.96
CA ARG A 102 11.18 -11.41 -24.64
C ARG A 102 10.18 -11.52 -23.48
N GLY A 103 9.51 -12.67 -23.41
CA GLY A 103 8.57 -12.99 -22.32
C GLY A 103 7.11 -12.58 -22.59
N ASP A 104 6.23 -12.99 -21.67
CA ASP A 104 4.80 -12.74 -21.78
C ASP A 104 4.42 -11.31 -21.32
N PRO A 105 3.31 -10.74 -21.84
CA PRO A 105 2.63 -9.60 -21.22
C PRO A 105 2.37 -9.82 -19.73
N LYS A 106 2.54 -8.78 -18.90
CA LYS A 106 2.50 -8.88 -17.43
C LYS A 106 1.29 -9.65 -16.88
N ALA A 107 0.10 -9.42 -17.42
CA ALA A 107 -1.12 -10.11 -17.00
C ALA A 107 -1.12 -11.63 -17.30
N ILE A 108 -0.52 -12.05 -18.42
CA ILE A 108 -0.38 -13.45 -18.81
C ILE A 108 0.73 -14.11 -17.98
N PHE A 109 1.88 -13.46 -17.87
CA PHE A 109 3.00 -13.87 -17.02
C PHE A 109 2.54 -14.17 -15.59
N MET A 110 1.83 -13.23 -14.97
CA MET A 110 1.36 -13.37 -13.61
C MET A 110 0.30 -14.48 -13.47
N GLY A 111 -0.52 -14.69 -14.51
CA GLY A 111 -1.42 -15.84 -14.60
C GLY A 111 -0.69 -17.18 -14.51
N LYS A 112 0.41 -17.36 -15.27
CA LYS A 112 1.29 -18.53 -15.20
C LYS A 112 1.90 -18.72 -13.82
N VAL A 113 2.43 -17.65 -13.22
CA VAL A 113 3.04 -17.70 -11.88
C VAL A 113 2.01 -18.07 -10.79
N MET A 114 0.81 -17.47 -10.83
CA MET A 114 -0.29 -17.84 -9.93
C MET A 114 -0.68 -19.32 -10.09
N LYS A 115 -0.68 -19.82 -11.33
CA LYS A 115 -1.03 -21.20 -11.66
C LYS A 115 0.04 -22.19 -11.19
N PHE A 116 1.32 -21.88 -11.40
CA PHE A 116 2.45 -22.63 -10.84
C PHE A 116 2.32 -22.79 -9.32
N PHE A 117 1.95 -21.74 -8.60
CA PHE A 117 1.59 -21.89 -7.19
C PHE A 117 0.34 -22.76 -7.01
N GLU A 118 -0.77 -22.59 -7.74
CA GLU A 118 -1.97 -23.46 -7.59
C GLU A 118 -1.64 -24.96 -7.67
N TYR A 119 -0.85 -25.39 -8.67
CA TYR A 119 -0.53 -26.80 -8.91
C TYR A 119 0.01 -27.54 -7.67
N SER A 120 0.78 -26.88 -6.81
CA SER A 120 1.39 -27.56 -5.64
C SER A 120 0.44 -27.82 -4.45
N SER A 121 -0.80 -27.32 -4.46
CA SER A 121 -1.84 -27.73 -3.49
C SER A 121 -3.12 -28.26 -4.13
N SER A 122 -3.29 -28.07 -5.44
CA SER A 122 -4.35 -28.71 -6.24
C SER A 122 -3.73 -29.78 -7.14
N LEU A 123 -3.30 -30.90 -6.54
CA LEU A 123 -2.71 -32.01 -7.30
C LEU A 123 -3.69 -32.54 -8.35
N ASP A 124 -5.01 -32.46 -8.13
CA ASP A 124 -6.04 -32.80 -9.13
C ASP A 124 -6.05 -31.91 -10.39
N LYS A 125 -5.24 -30.86 -10.44
CA LYS A 125 -5.06 -29.95 -11.59
C LYS A 125 -3.62 -29.85 -12.07
N ALA A 126 -2.69 -30.61 -11.49
CA ALA A 126 -1.26 -30.41 -11.74
C ALA A 126 -0.81 -31.05 -13.07
N PRO A 127 0.07 -30.41 -13.87
CA PRO A 127 0.58 -30.99 -15.12
C PRO A 127 1.51 -32.18 -14.89
N TYR A 128 1.91 -32.44 -13.63
CA TYR A 128 2.84 -33.50 -13.23
C TYR A 128 2.15 -34.67 -12.51
N ILE A 129 0.81 -34.79 -12.55
CA ILE A 129 0.05 -35.88 -11.89
C ILE A 129 0.64 -37.25 -12.24
N GLU A 130 0.82 -37.54 -13.52
CA GLU A 130 1.25 -38.87 -13.98
C GLU A 130 2.66 -39.21 -13.45
N LYS A 131 3.65 -38.33 -13.66
CA LYS A 131 5.03 -38.45 -13.14
C LYS A 131 5.08 -38.67 -11.61
N PHE A 132 4.16 -38.04 -10.88
CA PHE A 132 4.05 -38.23 -9.44
C PHE A 132 3.42 -39.58 -9.07
N LEU A 133 2.32 -39.96 -9.72
CA LEU A 133 1.61 -41.21 -9.47
C LEU A 133 2.40 -42.46 -9.91
N GLU A 134 3.27 -42.36 -10.91
CA GLU A 134 4.28 -43.38 -11.25
C GLU A 134 5.21 -43.73 -10.08
N GLY A 135 5.40 -42.80 -9.13
CA GLY A 135 6.15 -43.07 -7.89
C GLY A 135 5.34 -43.81 -6.82
N CYS A 136 4.03 -43.96 -7.00
CA CYS A 136 3.12 -44.48 -6.01
C CYS A 136 2.62 -45.88 -6.37
N ARG A 137 2.09 -46.61 -5.38
CA ARG A 137 1.45 -47.92 -5.59
C ARG A 137 -0.06 -47.82 -5.42
N GLU A 138 -0.84 -48.23 -6.42
CA GLU A 138 -2.29 -48.30 -6.30
C GLU A 138 -2.72 -49.29 -5.21
N GLY A 139 -3.78 -48.93 -4.48
CA GLY A 139 -4.45 -49.78 -3.50
C GLY A 139 -5.94 -49.43 -3.38
N VAL A 140 -6.67 -50.28 -2.67
CA VAL A 140 -8.11 -50.11 -2.42
C VAL A 140 -8.38 -50.26 -0.93
N TYR A 141 -9.23 -49.40 -0.36
CA TYR A 141 -9.72 -49.54 1.01
C TYR A 141 -11.24 -49.44 1.05
N LYS A 142 -11.87 -50.01 2.08
CA LYS A 142 -13.30 -49.84 2.34
C LYS A 142 -13.49 -48.65 3.26
N ASP A 143 -14.25 -47.67 2.78
CA ASP A 143 -14.65 -46.50 3.54
C ASP A 143 -15.47 -46.93 4.78
N ALA A 144 -15.12 -46.40 5.96
CA ALA A 144 -15.73 -46.82 7.22
C ALA A 144 -17.20 -46.39 7.37
N GLU A 145 -17.61 -45.29 6.72
CA GLU A 145 -18.95 -44.71 6.85
C GLU A 145 -19.94 -45.34 5.86
N ASN A 146 -19.51 -45.57 4.62
CA ASN A 146 -20.39 -46.02 3.54
C ASN A 146 -20.03 -47.40 2.95
N ARG A 147 -18.97 -48.06 3.45
CA ARG A 147 -18.46 -49.37 3.00
C ARG A 147 -18.12 -49.49 1.51
N LYS A 148 -18.12 -48.39 0.74
CA LYS A 148 -17.68 -48.42 -0.65
C LYS A 148 -16.17 -48.64 -0.71
N GLU A 149 -15.75 -49.40 -1.72
CA GLU A 149 -14.35 -49.49 -2.09
C GLU A 149 -13.94 -48.17 -2.75
N LYS A 150 -12.84 -47.60 -2.26
CA LYS A 150 -12.22 -46.37 -2.77
C LYS A 150 -10.77 -46.65 -3.09
N LYS A 151 -10.29 -46.11 -4.21
CA LYS A 151 -8.90 -46.21 -4.60
C LYS A 151 -8.04 -45.25 -3.78
N TYR A 152 -6.77 -45.60 -3.64
CA TYR A 152 -5.75 -44.71 -3.11
C TYR A 152 -4.40 -45.00 -3.76
N TYR A 153 -3.51 -44.03 -3.70
CA TYR A 153 -2.12 -44.13 -4.13
C TYR A 153 -1.23 -44.12 -2.87
N ALA A 154 -0.52 -45.22 -2.62
CA ALA A 154 0.46 -45.30 -1.54
C ALA A 154 1.75 -44.59 -1.94
N TYR A 155 2.17 -43.58 -1.18
CA TYR A 155 3.43 -42.89 -1.40
C TYR A 155 4.57 -43.64 -0.68
N PRO A 156 5.73 -43.88 -1.33
CA PRO A 156 6.81 -44.69 -0.77
C PRO A 156 7.55 -43.95 0.35
N VAL A 157 7.74 -44.64 1.47
CA VAL A 157 8.45 -44.10 2.64
C VAL A 157 9.50 -45.11 3.12
N GLN A 158 10.72 -44.66 3.37
CA GLN A 158 11.83 -45.53 3.77
C GLN A 158 11.88 -45.66 5.30
N ASN A 159 11.80 -46.89 5.80
CA ASN A 159 12.04 -47.25 7.20
C ASN A 159 13.54 -47.15 7.55
N GLU A 160 13.88 -47.23 8.85
CA GLU A 160 15.26 -47.18 9.35
C GLU A 160 16.15 -48.33 8.81
N ASP A 161 15.56 -49.48 8.50
CA ASP A 161 16.24 -50.64 7.89
C ASP A 161 16.45 -50.51 6.37
N GLY A 162 16.03 -49.38 5.78
CA GLY A 162 16.10 -49.12 4.34
C GLY A 162 14.92 -49.67 3.52
N SER A 163 14.01 -50.45 4.12
CA SER A 163 12.83 -51.01 3.43
C SER A 163 11.76 -49.95 3.13
N THR A 164 10.97 -50.16 2.07
CA THR A 164 9.87 -49.25 1.70
C THR A 164 8.55 -49.63 2.38
N ASP A 165 8.10 -48.78 3.30
CA ASP A 165 6.75 -48.79 3.86
C ASP A 165 5.74 -48.17 2.86
N TRP A 166 4.84 -49.00 2.36
CA TRP A 166 3.71 -48.61 1.51
C TRP A 166 2.40 -48.45 2.29
N ASP A 167 2.42 -48.65 3.62
CA ASP A 167 1.27 -48.53 4.50
C ASP A 167 1.45 -47.40 5.53
N PHE A 168 2.16 -46.34 5.14
CA PHE A 168 2.35 -45.13 5.95
C PHE A 168 1.58 -43.91 5.44
N ILE A 169 1.60 -43.63 4.13
CA ILE A 169 0.91 -42.49 3.49
C ILE A 169 0.01 -43.01 2.37
N ARG A 170 -1.25 -42.55 2.33
CA ARG A 170 -2.25 -42.90 1.31
C ARG A 170 -2.91 -41.64 0.76
N ILE A 171 -2.72 -41.37 -0.52
CA ILE A 171 -3.33 -40.24 -1.24
C ILE A 171 -4.67 -40.72 -1.80
N HIS A 172 -5.76 -39.99 -1.57
CA HIS A 172 -7.09 -40.39 -2.00
C HIS A 172 -7.24 -40.25 -3.52
N GLU A 173 -8.07 -41.09 -4.16
CA GLU A 173 -8.37 -41.08 -5.61
C GLU A 173 -8.87 -39.74 -6.18
N ASN A 174 -9.18 -38.75 -5.32
CA ASN A 174 -9.63 -37.42 -5.76
C ASN A 174 -8.49 -36.38 -5.74
N LEU A 175 -7.26 -36.80 -5.41
CA LEU A 175 -6.02 -36.01 -5.41
C LEU A 175 -6.08 -34.67 -4.64
N ARG A 176 -7.00 -34.52 -3.68
CA ARG A 176 -7.13 -33.30 -2.84
C ARG A 176 -6.74 -33.49 -1.37
N LYS A 177 -6.63 -34.75 -0.93
CA LYS A 177 -6.39 -35.12 0.46
C LYS A 177 -5.59 -36.40 0.56
N PHE A 178 -4.87 -36.54 1.66
CA PHE A 178 -4.13 -37.74 2.01
C PHE A 178 -4.44 -38.17 3.45
N TYR A 179 -4.05 -39.40 3.75
CA TYR A 179 -4.06 -39.95 5.09
C TYR A 179 -2.66 -40.44 5.42
N PHE A 180 -2.25 -40.32 6.67
CA PHE A 180 -1.00 -40.89 7.15
C PHE A 180 -1.17 -41.53 8.53
N LYS A 181 -0.30 -42.47 8.91
CA LYS A 181 -0.24 -42.96 10.29
C LYS A 181 0.52 -41.97 11.16
N ASN A 182 -0.11 -41.47 12.23
CA ASN A 182 0.56 -40.67 13.24
C ASN A 182 1.48 -41.52 14.14
N LYS A 183 2.13 -40.90 15.13
CA LYS A 183 3.03 -41.59 16.07
C LYS A 183 2.35 -42.71 16.91
N SER A 184 1.01 -42.71 17.04
CA SER A 184 0.26 -43.79 17.69
C SER A 184 -0.28 -44.86 16.72
N GLY A 185 0.11 -44.80 15.44
CA GLY A 185 -0.31 -45.74 14.40
C GLY A 185 -1.74 -45.51 13.87
N GLN A 186 -2.41 -44.45 14.30
CA GLN A 186 -3.77 -44.10 13.87
C GLN A 186 -3.74 -43.31 12.55
N TRP A 187 -4.69 -43.59 11.66
CA TRP A 187 -4.86 -42.85 10.42
C TRP A 187 -5.42 -41.45 10.67
N VAL A 188 -4.65 -40.44 10.27
CA VAL A 188 -5.02 -39.02 10.33
C VAL A 188 -5.24 -38.49 8.91
N LYS A 189 -6.36 -37.81 8.67
CA LYS A 189 -6.69 -37.14 7.40
C LYS A 189 -6.10 -35.72 7.38
N ARG A 190 -5.56 -35.32 6.23
CA ARG A 190 -5.22 -33.92 5.89
C ARG A 190 -5.57 -33.61 4.44
N ASP A 191 -5.90 -32.37 4.17
CA ASP A 191 -5.97 -31.85 2.80
C ASP A 191 -4.56 -31.48 2.34
N ILE A 192 -4.30 -31.56 1.03
CA ILE A 192 -2.95 -31.40 0.46
C ILE A 192 -2.53 -29.93 0.51
N LYS A 193 -1.31 -29.69 1.00
CA LYS A 193 -0.68 -28.36 1.07
C LYS A 193 0.75 -28.37 0.53
N SER A 194 1.23 -27.18 0.18
CA SER A 194 2.62 -26.91 -0.21
C SER A 194 3.30 -25.92 0.73
N LEU A 195 4.60 -26.13 0.90
CA LEU A 195 5.52 -25.18 1.50
C LEU A 195 6.17 -24.34 0.40
N SER A 196 5.81 -23.07 0.29
CA SER A 196 6.45 -22.11 -0.62
C SER A 196 7.75 -21.60 0.02
N VAL A 197 8.87 -21.84 -0.65
CA VAL A 197 10.25 -21.65 -0.19
C VAL A 197 10.94 -20.63 -1.09
N GLY A 198 11.47 -19.56 -0.51
CA GLY A 198 12.33 -18.59 -1.19
C GLY A 198 13.45 -18.12 -0.25
N TYR A 199 14.44 -17.39 -0.77
CA TYR A 199 15.54 -16.84 0.02
C TYR A 199 15.31 -15.35 0.28
N ASN A 200 15.02 -14.94 1.52
CA ASN A 200 14.60 -13.56 1.86
C ASN A 200 13.27 -13.10 1.22
N ASN A 201 12.54 -14.00 0.55
CA ASN A 201 11.23 -13.80 -0.10
C ASN A 201 10.22 -12.97 0.70
N VAL A 202 10.14 -13.21 2.01
CA VAL A 202 9.25 -12.49 2.93
C VAL A 202 9.49 -10.96 2.94
N ASN A 203 10.69 -10.53 2.58
CA ASN A 203 11.09 -9.13 2.49
C ASN A 203 11.25 -8.61 1.06
N ALA A 204 11.48 -9.49 0.09
CA ALA A 204 11.71 -9.19 -1.32
C ALA A 204 10.57 -9.78 -2.19
N ASP A 205 10.74 -10.98 -2.74
CA ASP A 205 9.90 -11.64 -3.75
C ASP A 205 8.41 -11.56 -3.50
N ASP A 206 7.96 -11.82 -2.27
CA ASP A 206 6.54 -11.74 -1.94
C ASP A 206 5.97 -10.34 -2.17
N GLN A 207 6.73 -9.27 -1.90
CA GLN A 207 6.24 -7.91 -2.14
C GLN A 207 6.07 -7.63 -3.64
N TRP A 208 7.00 -8.11 -4.46
CA TRP A 208 6.95 -7.97 -5.91
C TRP A 208 5.83 -8.82 -6.52
N LEU A 209 5.71 -10.08 -6.11
CA LEU A 209 4.62 -10.98 -6.49
C LEU A 209 3.24 -10.42 -6.09
N TRP A 210 3.10 -9.84 -4.90
CA TRP A 210 1.84 -9.23 -4.45
C TRP A 210 1.44 -8.02 -5.30
N THR A 211 2.43 -7.18 -5.65
CA THR A 211 2.22 -6.02 -6.50
C THR A 211 1.88 -6.44 -7.93
N ALA A 212 2.66 -7.35 -8.52
CA ALA A 212 2.42 -7.88 -9.87
C ALA A 212 1.05 -8.58 -9.97
N ALA A 213 0.64 -9.32 -8.93
CA ALA A 213 -0.69 -9.92 -8.83
C ALA A 213 -1.80 -8.86 -8.76
N HIS A 214 -1.63 -7.80 -7.95
CA HIS A 214 -2.58 -6.69 -7.90
C HIS A 214 -2.73 -6.02 -9.27
N MET A 215 -1.60 -5.68 -9.91
CA MET A 215 -1.55 -5.05 -11.23
C MET A 215 -2.02 -5.96 -12.38
N SER A 216 -2.19 -7.26 -12.13
CA SER A 216 -2.74 -8.25 -13.07
C SER A 216 -4.20 -8.61 -12.76
N GLY A 217 -4.86 -7.88 -11.87
CA GLY A 217 -6.27 -8.12 -11.53
C GLY A 217 -6.51 -9.44 -10.79
N ALA A 218 -5.54 -9.95 -10.03
CA ALA A 218 -5.72 -11.13 -9.20
C ALA A 218 -6.80 -10.92 -8.14
N GLU A 219 -7.64 -11.94 -7.91
CA GLU A 219 -8.56 -11.95 -6.76
C GLU A 219 -7.78 -11.91 -5.43
N ASN A 220 -6.67 -12.65 -5.38
CA ASN A 220 -5.88 -12.84 -4.18
C ASN A 220 -4.38 -12.74 -4.50
N ILE A 221 -3.71 -11.82 -3.83
CA ILE A 221 -2.29 -11.55 -4.00
C ILE A 221 -1.40 -12.49 -3.16
N PHE A 222 -1.93 -13.12 -2.10
CA PHE A 222 -1.16 -13.86 -1.10
C PHE A 222 -0.90 -15.33 -1.49
N MET A 223 -0.62 -15.58 -2.77
CA MET A 223 -0.51 -16.93 -3.37
C MET A 223 0.57 -17.83 -2.76
N THR A 224 1.55 -17.26 -2.06
CA THR A 224 2.68 -18.00 -1.46
C THR A 224 2.40 -18.52 -0.04
N HIS A 225 1.34 -18.04 0.65
CA HIS A 225 1.20 -18.31 2.09
C HIS A 225 -0.22 -18.22 2.67
N LEU A 226 -1.25 -18.26 1.83
CA LEU A 226 -2.62 -18.34 2.30
C LEU A 226 -3.00 -19.79 2.65
N ALA A 227 -3.16 -20.06 3.95
CA ALA A 227 -3.46 -21.40 4.45
C ALA A 227 -4.77 -22.01 3.88
N GLN A 228 -5.77 -21.18 3.55
CA GLN A 228 -7.01 -21.58 2.88
C GLN A 228 -6.77 -22.22 1.49
N MET A 229 -5.73 -21.77 0.79
CA MET A 229 -5.32 -22.31 -0.51
C MET A 229 -4.30 -23.45 -0.35
N GLY A 230 -4.11 -23.95 0.87
CA GLY A 230 -3.11 -24.96 1.19
C GLY A 230 -1.67 -24.47 1.02
N LYS A 231 -1.39 -23.19 1.32
CA LYS A 231 -0.05 -22.59 1.17
C LYS A 231 0.50 -22.12 2.51
N LEU A 232 1.75 -22.48 2.79
CA LEU A 232 2.52 -22.01 3.93
C LEU A 232 3.88 -21.52 3.44
N ARG A 233 4.42 -20.44 4.03
CA ARG A 233 5.68 -19.82 3.56
C ARG A 233 6.86 -20.04 4.48
N PHE A 234 7.93 -20.47 3.86
CA PHE A 234 9.25 -20.62 4.42
C PHE A 234 10.21 -19.59 3.80
N ASP A 235 11.08 -19.04 4.64
CA ASP A 235 12.14 -18.11 4.24
C ASP A 235 13.47 -18.76 4.62
N ALA A 236 14.22 -19.22 3.62
CA ALA A 236 15.42 -20.01 3.84
C ALA A 236 16.55 -19.20 4.46
N LEU A 237 16.66 -17.89 4.20
CA LEU A 237 17.64 -17.02 4.85
C LEU A 237 17.48 -17.08 6.37
N ARG A 238 16.23 -17.04 6.87
CA ARG A 238 15.98 -17.15 8.32
C ARG A 238 16.34 -18.53 8.88
N ALA A 239 16.21 -19.58 8.09
CA ALA A 239 16.62 -20.93 8.48
C ALA A 239 18.15 -21.09 8.48
N VAL A 240 18.86 -20.51 7.49
CA VAL A 240 20.32 -20.40 7.42
C VAL A 240 20.86 -19.67 8.64
N GLU A 241 20.37 -18.45 8.91
CA GLU A 241 20.78 -17.65 10.08
C GLU A 241 20.54 -18.41 11.39
N SER A 242 19.40 -19.11 11.50
CA SER A 242 19.11 -19.93 12.68
C SER A 242 20.04 -21.15 12.79
N ALA A 243 20.34 -21.82 11.68
CA ALA A 243 21.26 -22.97 11.66
C ALA A 243 22.71 -22.57 11.97
N PHE A 244 23.11 -21.35 11.61
CA PHE A 244 24.39 -20.77 11.99
C PHE A 244 24.47 -20.45 13.49
N VAL A 245 23.45 -19.79 14.06
CA VAL A 245 23.49 -19.31 15.47
C VAL A 245 23.09 -20.40 16.49
N ILE A 246 22.19 -21.32 16.15
CA ILE A 246 21.70 -22.39 17.05
C ILE A 246 22.41 -23.74 16.80
N GLY A 247 22.89 -23.96 15.58
CA GLY A 247 23.57 -25.20 15.22
C GLY A 247 24.90 -25.37 15.98
N SER A 248 25.53 -26.53 15.78
CA SER A 248 26.82 -26.89 16.38
C SER A 248 27.87 -25.79 16.13
N ALA A 249 28.14 -24.96 17.15
CA ALA A 249 28.98 -23.77 17.00
C ALA A 249 30.42 -24.09 16.54
N GLY A 250 31.05 -23.12 15.86
CA GLY A 250 32.41 -23.21 15.33
C GLY A 250 32.49 -23.97 14.01
N GLU A 251 33.56 -24.74 13.82
CA GLU A 251 33.84 -25.52 12.59
C GLU A 251 32.80 -26.62 12.28
N ASN A 252 31.76 -26.76 13.11
CA ASN A 252 30.87 -27.91 13.18
C ASN A 252 29.47 -27.74 12.56
N GLY A 253 29.12 -26.53 12.14
CA GLY A 253 27.78 -26.18 11.64
C GLY A 253 27.76 -25.74 10.17
N LEU A 254 26.64 -25.10 9.79
CA LEU A 254 26.55 -24.35 8.54
C LEU A 254 27.51 -23.16 8.63
N LYS A 255 28.35 -22.94 7.61
CA LYS A 255 29.30 -21.82 7.60
C LYS A 255 28.71 -20.59 6.92
N ALA A 256 29.11 -19.42 7.38
CA ALA A 256 28.89 -18.13 6.73
C ALA A 256 30.25 -17.56 6.30
N MET A 257 30.29 -16.84 5.17
CA MET A 257 31.53 -16.25 4.67
C MET A 257 31.86 -15.00 5.49
N GLU A 258 33.11 -14.91 5.98
CA GLU A 258 33.64 -13.63 6.46
C GLU A 258 34.03 -12.78 5.25
N LYS A 259 33.45 -11.58 5.15
CA LYS A 259 33.78 -10.56 4.16
C LYS A 259 34.27 -9.30 4.87
N GLU A 260 35.07 -8.52 4.16
CA GLU A 260 35.61 -7.25 4.67
C GLU A 260 34.87 -6.10 4.00
N ASN A 261 34.28 -5.20 4.78
CA ASN A 261 33.58 -4.05 4.22
C ASN A 261 34.61 -3.14 3.49
N PRO A 262 34.51 -2.95 2.16
CA PRO A 262 35.57 -2.30 1.39
C PRO A 262 35.73 -0.79 1.68
N LEU A 263 34.83 -0.20 2.48
CA LEU A 263 34.88 1.20 2.89
C LEU A 263 35.43 1.42 4.29
N THR A 264 35.35 0.41 5.17
CA THR A 264 35.73 0.55 6.59
C THR A 264 36.81 -0.42 7.05
N GLY A 265 37.09 -1.48 6.28
CA GLY A 265 37.93 -2.60 6.71
C GLY A 265 37.29 -3.45 7.82
N GLU A 266 36.03 -3.17 8.17
CA GLU A 266 35.32 -3.94 9.22
C GLU A 266 34.87 -5.28 8.65
N LYS A 267 35.33 -6.35 9.29
CA LYS A 267 34.92 -7.73 8.97
C LYS A 267 33.50 -8.00 9.42
N TYR A 268 32.73 -8.66 8.56
CA TYR A 268 31.35 -9.03 8.81
C TYR A 268 31.02 -10.40 8.20
N LEU A 269 29.94 -11.04 8.66
CA LEU A 269 29.49 -12.32 8.12
C LEU A 269 28.42 -12.09 7.05
N SER A 270 28.71 -12.51 5.81
CA SER A 270 27.75 -12.54 4.72
C SER A 270 26.82 -13.75 4.84
N PHE A 271 25.54 -13.48 4.61
CA PHE A 271 24.47 -14.48 4.52
C PHE A 271 23.73 -14.36 3.17
N SER A 272 24.38 -13.84 2.11
CA SER A 272 23.84 -13.96 0.75
C SER A 272 23.82 -15.44 0.33
N GLN A 273 22.91 -15.82 -0.58
CA GLN A 273 22.81 -17.22 -1.02
C GLN A 273 24.14 -17.70 -1.61
N GLY A 274 24.74 -16.92 -2.53
CA GLY A 274 26.06 -17.22 -3.11
C GLY A 274 27.15 -17.45 -2.05
N SER A 275 27.30 -16.54 -1.07
CA SER A 275 28.30 -16.67 -0.01
C SER A 275 28.10 -17.91 0.88
N ILE A 276 26.85 -18.29 1.17
CA ILE A 276 26.55 -19.53 1.92
C ILE A 276 26.85 -20.77 1.07
N LEU A 277 26.51 -20.76 -0.21
CA LEU A 277 26.79 -21.86 -1.12
C LEU A 277 28.30 -22.06 -1.28
N GLU A 278 29.08 -20.99 -1.48
CA GLU A 278 30.52 -21.07 -1.71
C GLU A 278 31.28 -21.78 -0.58
N VAL A 279 31.04 -21.38 0.69
CA VAL A 279 31.76 -21.95 1.84
C VAL A 279 31.26 -23.35 2.27
N ASN A 280 30.14 -23.84 1.72
CA ASN A 280 29.56 -25.14 2.10
C ASN A 280 29.49 -26.17 0.93
N THR A 281 29.51 -25.76 -0.35
CA THR A 281 29.41 -26.66 -1.53
C THR A 281 30.54 -27.69 -1.59
N ARG A 282 31.77 -27.30 -1.22
CA ARG A 282 32.97 -28.16 -1.27
C ARG A 282 33.40 -28.69 0.11
N HIS A 283 32.57 -28.58 1.14
CA HIS A 283 32.93 -28.98 2.50
C HIS A 283 32.45 -30.41 2.82
N SER A 284 33.37 -31.29 3.21
CA SER A 284 33.08 -32.61 3.78
C SER A 284 33.66 -32.74 5.19
N SER A 285 33.12 -33.67 5.99
CA SER A 285 33.56 -33.96 7.35
C SER A 285 33.17 -35.37 7.79
N GLU A 286 34.14 -36.30 7.75
CA GLU A 286 33.96 -37.69 8.18
C GLU A 286 33.55 -37.81 9.66
N LEU A 287 34.04 -36.92 10.52
CA LEU A 287 33.71 -36.87 11.95
C LEU A 287 32.22 -36.57 12.24
N ARG A 288 31.42 -36.20 11.23
CA ARG A 288 30.02 -35.77 11.38
C ARG A 288 29.08 -36.34 10.32
N ASP A 289 29.49 -37.38 9.60
CA ASP A 289 28.71 -38.00 8.50
C ASP A 289 28.36 -37.03 7.35
N ILE A 290 29.09 -35.91 7.22
CA ILE A 290 28.97 -34.98 6.08
C ILE A 290 29.86 -35.50 4.95
N VAL A 291 29.36 -36.53 4.26
CA VAL A 291 30.07 -37.19 3.15
C VAL A 291 30.19 -36.29 1.91
N GLU A 292 29.23 -35.39 1.72
CA GLU A 292 29.17 -34.42 0.61
C GLU A 292 28.72 -33.05 1.15
N GLY A 293 29.13 -31.98 0.46
CA GLY A 293 28.67 -30.62 0.76
C GLY A 293 27.29 -30.32 0.19
N ILE A 294 27.05 -29.08 -0.20
CA ILE A 294 25.83 -28.73 -0.97
C ILE A 294 26.04 -29.15 -2.44
N VAL A 295 25.11 -29.95 -2.97
CA VAL A 295 25.12 -30.50 -4.33
C VAL A 295 23.72 -30.44 -4.95
N ASP A 296 23.65 -30.36 -6.27
CA ASP A 296 22.39 -30.40 -7.04
C ASP A 296 21.80 -31.83 -7.09
N GLU A 297 20.65 -32.01 -7.75
CA GLU A 297 19.89 -33.26 -7.79
C GLU A 297 20.64 -34.45 -8.42
N ASP A 298 21.58 -34.20 -9.33
CA ASP A 298 22.45 -35.21 -9.94
C ASP A 298 23.73 -35.50 -9.11
N GLY A 299 23.95 -34.77 -8.02
CA GLY A 299 25.15 -34.84 -7.18
C GLY A 299 26.29 -33.93 -7.63
N ALA A 300 26.10 -33.10 -8.66
CA ALA A 300 27.11 -32.11 -9.08
C ALA A 300 27.26 -30.98 -8.04
N HIS A 301 28.45 -30.38 -7.98
CA HIS A 301 28.65 -29.14 -7.24
C HIS A 301 27.94 -27.98 -7.94
N ILE A 302 27.34 -27.09 -7.15
CA ILE A 302 26.66 -25.89 -7.65
C ILE A 302 27.66 -24.97 -8.35
N ASP A 303 27.33 -24.57 -9.58
CA ASP A 303 28.07 -23.57 -10.34
C ASP A 303 27.62 -22.17 -9.94
N LEU A 304 28.40 -21.53 -9.07
CA LEU A 304 28.15 -20.17 -8.59
C LEU A 304 28.13 -19.13 -9.72
N SER A 305 28.76 -19.40 -10.87
CA SER A 305 28.78 -18.47 -12.00
C SER A 305 27.43 -18.36 -12.72
N GLN A 306 26.51 -19.29 -12.46
CA GLN A 306 25.15 -19.35 -13.01
C GLN A 306 24.08 -18.77 -12.07
N LEU A 307 24.47 -18.25 -10.90
CA LEU A 307 23.57 -17.49 -10.03
C LEU A 307 23.16 -16.14 -10.67
N HIS A 308 22.15 -15.49 -10.09
CA HIS A 308 21.44 -14.32 -10.65
C HIS A 308 20.63 -14.65 -11.91
N GLY A 309 20.01 -15.84 -11.87
CA GLY A 309 18.94 -16.23 -12.76
C GLY A 309 17.89 -16.98 -11.96
N ALA A 310 16.63 -16.54 -12.02
CA ALA A 310 15.60 -16.99 -11.08
C ALA A 310 15.43 -18.53 -10.97
N LEU A 311 15.64 -19.29 -12.06
CA LEU A 311 15.58 -20.76 -12.01
C LEU A 311 16.84 -21.39 -11.41
N SER A 312 18.05 -20.91 -11.75
CA SER A 312 19.29 -21.43 -11.16
C SER A 312 19.36 -21.13 -9.66
N ASP A 313 18.97 -19.93 -9.24
CA ASP A 313 18.86 -19.55 -7.83
C ASP A 313 17.82 -20.41 -7.09
N SER A 314 16.68 -20.74 -7.73
CA SER A 314 15.68 -21.67 -7.19
C SER A 314 16.21 -23.11 -7.02
N LEU A 315 17.02 -23.61 -7.95
CA LEU A 315 17.60 -24.96 -7.88
C LEU A 315 18.72 -25.03 -6.82
N ALA A 316 19.59 -24.03 -6.78
CA ALA A 316 20.61 -23.89 -5.74
C ALA A 316 19.99 -23.73 -4.33
N LEU A 317 18.85 -23.04 -4.23
CA LEU A 317 18.05 -22.93 -3.01
C LEU A 317 17.45 -24.28 -2.58
N LEU A 318 16.94 -25.08 -3.52
CA LEU A 318 16.45 -26.43 -3.22
C LEU A 318 17.57 -27.30 -2.63
N ALA A 319 18.76 -27.26 -3.22
CA ALA A 319 19.95 -27.97 -2.72
C ALA A 319 20.35 -27.49 -1.30
N LEU A 320 20.38 -26.18 -1.06
CA LEU A 320 20.65 -25.60 0.27
C LEU A 320 19.61 -26.05 1.31
N VAL A 321 18.31 -26.07 0.97
CA VAL A 321 17.26 -26.51 1.90
C VAL A 321 17.30 -28.01 2.17
N ARG A 322 17.62 -28.85 1.17
CA ARG A 322 17.91 -30.28 1.34
C ARG A 322 19.09 -30.47 2.33
N TYR A 323 20.17 -29.70 2.17
CA TYR A 323 21.35 -29.73 3.05
C TYR A 323 21.00 -29.31 4.49
N ILE A 324 20.24 -28.22 4.70
CA ILE A 324 19.79 -27.78 6.03
C ILE A 324 18.90 -28.85 6.69
N ARG A 325 18.01 -29.50 5.93
CA ARG A 325 17.18 -30.61 6.45
C ARG A 325 18.03 -31.83 6.87
N LYS A 326 19.11 -32.13 6.13
CA LYS A 326 20.05 -33.23 6.42
C LYS A 326 20.92 -32.94 7.66
N VAL A 327 21.50 -31.75 7.76
CA VAL A 327 22.51 -31.41 8.79
C VAL A 327 21.90 -30.76 10.05
N HIS A 328 20.83 -29.99 9.91
CA HIS A 328 20.18 -29.27 11.03
C HIS A 328 18.66 -29.57 11.11
N PRO A 329 18.23 -30.85 11.18
CA PRO A 329 16.81 -31.24 11.09
C PRO A 329 15.93 -30.57 12.15
N ASN A 330 16.43 -30.37 13.38
CA ASN A 330 15.67 -29.71 14.44
C ASN A 330 15.43 -28.21 14.16
N VAL A 331 16.39 -27.52 13.53
CA VAL A 331 16.21 -26.12 13.12
C VAL A 331 15.23 -26.05 11.96
N PHE A 332 15.39 -26.91 10.96
CA PHE A 332 14.47 -27.01 9.82
C PHE A 332 13.02 -27.25 10.29
N ARG A 333 12.77 -28.27 11.12
CA ARG A 333 11.44 -28.60 11.66
C ARG A 333 10.78 -27.42 12.38
N GLN A 334 11.51 -26.75 13.27
CA GLN A 334 10.95 -25.61 14.00
C GLN A 334 10.70 -24.40 13.08
N MET A 335 11.57 -24.15 12.10
CA MET A 335 11.36 -23.10 11.10
C MET A 335 10.18 -23.40 10.15
N VAL A 336 9.94 -24.68 9.80
CA VAL A 336 8.74 -25.08 9.06
C VAL A 336 7.50 -24.85 9.92
N LYS A 337 7.48 -25.22 11.20
CA LYS A 337 6.36 -24.90 12.10
C LYS A 337 6.11 -23.39 12.23
N ASN A 338 7.18 -22.58 12.23
CA ASN A 338 7.08 -21.13 12.24
C ASN A 338 6.51 -20.51 10.94
N SER A 339 6.29 -21.30 9.87
CA SER A 339 5.53 -20.85 8.69
C SER A 339 4.03 -20.65 8.99
N ASP A 340 3.50 -21.35 10.01
CA ASP A 340 2.16 -21.09 10.52
C ASP A 340 2.21 -20.01 11.61
N TRP A 341 1.68 -18.83 11.27
CA TRP A 341 1.61 -17.71 12.20
C TRP A 341 0.78 -18.01 13.46
N LYS A 342 -0.20 -18.93 13.39
CA LYS A 342 -1.02 -19.34 14.56
C LYS A 342 -0.18 -20.14 15.54
N TYR A 343 0.59 -21.11 15.05
CA TYR A 343 1.55 -21.85 15.87
C TYR A 343 2.50 -20.88 16.58
N VAL A 344 3.06 -19.90 15.87
CA VAL A 344 3.95 -18.87 16.45
C VAL A 344 3.24 -18.03 17.52
N VAL A 345 2.02 -17.54 17.26
CA VAL A 345 1.26 -16.73 18.24
C VAL A 345 0.89 -17.56 19.48
N ASN A 346 0.44 -18.80 19.30
CA ASN A 346 0.12 -19.70 20.41
C ASN A 346 1.36 -19.98 21.27
N LYS A 347 2.51 -20.25 20.64
CA LYS A 347 3.80 -20.45 21.30
C LYS A 347 4.28 -19.24 22.09
N MET A 348 3.89 -18.01 21.70
CA MET A 348 4.19 -16.79 22.46
C MET A 348 3.20 -16.48 23.60
N SER A 349 2.02 -17.13 23.65
CA SER A 349 0.89 -16.66 24.49
C SER A 349 0.22 -17.71 25.40
N GLU A 350 0.36 -19.01 25.12
CA GLU A 350 -0.16 -20.16 25.90
C GLU A 350 -1.57 -20.01 26.51
N ILE A 351 -2.59 -20.40 25.74
CA ILE A 351 -3.99 -20.57 26.20
C ILE A 351 -4.20 -21.92 26.95
N TYR A 352 -3.23 -22.83 26.89
CA TYR A 352 -3.20 -24.10 27.62
C TYR A 352 -1.80 -24.22 28.23
N GLY A 353 -1.72 -24.21 29.56
CA GLY A 353 -0.48 -23.83 30.23
C GLY A 353 0.37 -24.98 30.76
N GLU A 354 1.59 -24.62 31.18
CA GLU A 354 2.12 -25.02 32.50
C GLU A 354 3.07 -23.96 33.10
N PHE A 355 3.55 -22.98 32.30
CA PHE A 355 4.23 -21.78 32.78
C PHE A 355 3.41 -20.53 32.42
N GLY A 356 2.54 -20.10 33.33
CA GLY A 356 1.43 -19.19 33.03
C GLY A 356 1.77 -17.93 32.22
N ASN A 357 0.91 -17.60 31.26
CA ASN A 357 0.83 -16.41 30.38
C ASN A 357 2.18 -15.79 29.97
N ASN A 358 2.63 -16.07 28.75
CA ASN A 358 3.87 -15.59 28.10
C ASN A 358 5.14 -16.35 28.54
N PRO A 359 5.45 -17.52 27.94
CA PRO A 359 6.65 -18.30 28.26
C PRO A 359 7.95 -17.62 27.78
N PRO A 360 9.13 -17.96 28.37
CA PRO A 360 10.42 -17.66 27.77
C PRO A 360 10.57 -18.39 26.44
N LEU A 361 11.12 -17.71 25.43
CA LEU A 361 11.46 -18.29 24.13
C LEU A 361 12.89 -17.91 23.75
N ALA A 362 13.49 -18.71 22.86
CA ALA A 362 14.74 -18.37 22.20
C ALA A 362 14.44 -17.70 20.85
N TYR A 363 15.10 -16.59 20.57
CA TYR A 363 14.94 -15.80 19.35
C TYR A 363 16.30 -15.49 18.73
N VAL A 364 16.47 -15.79 17.45
CA VAL A 364 17.63 -15.33 16.68
C VAL A 364 17.30 -13.97 16.08
N ASP A 365 18.05 -12.95 16.47
CA ASP A 365 17.88 -11.57 16.02
C ASP A 365 18.87 -11.25 14.91
N LYS A 366 18.50 -10.29 14.05
CA LYS A 366 19.35 -9.80 12.95
C LYS A 366 19.27 -8.28 12.92
N CYS A 367 20.36 -7.63 13.30
CA CYS A 367 20.57 -6.19 13.14
C CYS A 367 21.90 -6.03 12.42
N PHE A 368 21.86 -5.81 11.10
CA PHE A 368 23.06 -5.79 10.26
C PHE A 368 24.18 -4.93 10.86
N PRO A 369 25.44 -5.42 10.93
CA PRO A 369 25.90 -6.72 10.39
C PRO A 369 25.54 -7.94 11.26
N VAL A 370 25.30 -7.76 12.55
CA VAL A 370 25.23 -8.80 13.60
C VAL A 370 24.03 -9.74 13.47
N VAL A 371 24.28 -11.03 13.69
CA VAL A 371 23.27 -12.07 13.96
C VAL A 371 23.58 -12.70 15.31
N ASP A 372 22.62 -12.71 16.23
CA ASP A 372 22.84 -13.19 17.59
C ASP A 372 21.59 -13.84 18.20
N GLY A 373 21.80 -14.62 19.26
CA GLY A 373 20.74 -15.34 19.96
C GLY A 373 20.35 -14.68 21.28
N LYS A 374 19.05 -14.56 21.54
CA LYS A 374 18.50 -13.87 22.71
C LYS A 374 17.39 -14.69 23.37
N MET A 375 17.32 -14.64 24.69
CA MET A 375 16.13 -15.06 25.42
C MET A 375 15.10 -13.92 25.39
N VAL A 376 13.84 -14.24 25.04
CA VAL A 376 12.77 -13.25 24.93
C VAL A 376 11.47 -13.70 25.62
N SER A 377 10.61 -12.74 25.95
CA SER A 377 9.25 -13.00 26.43
C SER A 377 8.27 -11.99 25.83
N LEU A 378 7.04 -12.41 25.56
CA LEU A 378 5.97 -11.54 25.06
C LEU A 378 5.62 -10.43 26.06
N ILE A 379 5.52 -9.19 25.57
CA ILE A 379 4.89 -8.05 26.25
C ILE A 379 3.41 -7.99 25.86
N GLY A 380 3.13 -8.07 24.57
CA GLY A 380 1.79 -7.92 24.00
C GLY A 380 1.78 -8.09 22.48
N THR A 381 0.58 -8.18 21.91
CA THR A 381 0.33 -8.29 20.46
C THR A 381 -0.58 -7.15 19.99
N ASP A 382 -0.53 -6.77 18.72
CA ASP A 382 -1.36 -5.68 18.18
C ASP A 382 -2.83 -6.10 17.97
N GLN A 383 -3.52 -6.24 19.10
CA GLN A 383 -4.96 -6.50 19.19
C GLN A 383 -5.79 -5.32 18.64
N PHE A 384 -5.26 -4.10 18.62
CA PHE A 384 -6.00 -2.91 18.15
C PHE A 384 -6.25 -2.97 16.64
N ARG A 385 -5.25 -3.43 15.87
CA ARG A 385 -5.40 -3.65 14.42
C ARG A 385 -6.06 -4.98 14.08
N ASN A 386 -6.42 -5.78 15.09
CA ASN A 386 -6.82 -7.18 14.93
C ASN A 386 -5.77 -7.99 14.16
N ALA A 387 -4.50 -7.65 14.40
CA ALA A 387 -3.33 -8.25 13.78
C ALA A 387 -2.47 -8.89 14.90
N PRO A 388 -2.91 -10.01 15.52
CA PRO A 388 -2.07 -10.76 16.46
C PRO A 388 -0.75 -11.24 15.83
N LYS A 389 -0.69 -11.19 14.49
CA LYS A 389 0.48 -11.36 13.63
C LYS A 389 1.65 -10.37 13.88
N VAL A 390 1.50 -9.38 14.77
CA VAL A 390 2.59 -8.51 15.26
C VAL A 390 2.66 -8.56 16.79
N ALA A 391 3.83 -8.90 17.31
CA ALA A 391 4.14 -9.05 18.73
C ALA A 391 5.30 -8.14 19.14
N VAL A 392 5.23 -7.59 20.35
CA VAL A 392 6.38 -6.94 21.02
C VAL A 392 6.91 -7.90 22.07
N VAL A 393 8.21 -8.18 22.04
CA VAL A 393 8.89 -9.00 23.02
C VAL A 393 9.98 -8.21 23.73
N TRP A 394 10.22 -8.54 25.00
CA TRP A 394 11.35 -8.03 25.77
C TRP A 394 12.58 -8.91 25.55
N ASN A 395 13.75 -8.31 25.38
CA ASN A 395 15.05 -8.98 25.39
C ASN A 395 15.47 -9.25 26.84
N LEU A 396 15.27 -10.48 27.32
CA LEU A 396 15.49 -10.88 28.72
C LEU A 396 16.96 -10.83 29.14
N ASN A 397 17.90 -10.69 28.20
CA ASN A 397 19.32 -10.47 28.50
C ASN A 397 19.54 -9.08 29.14
N ILE A 398 18.61 -8.14 28.95
CA ILE A 398 18.57 -6.84 29.63
C ILE A 398 17.61 -6.92 30.81
N ASP A 399 18.08 -6.55 32.01
CA ASP A 399 17.26 -6.56 33.22
C ASP A 399 16.23 -5.40 33.21
N PRO A 400 14.92 -5.68 33.13
CA PRO A 400 13.89 -4.65 33.11
C PRO A 400 13.76 -3.87 34.43
N SER A 401 14.28 -4.41 35.54
CA SER A 401 14.23 -3.76 36.86
C SER A 401 15.28 -2.69 37.05
N THR A 402 16.39 -2.73 36.29
CA THR A 402 17.47 -1.74 36.32
C THR A 402 17.57 -0.91 35.03
N TYR A 403 16.94 -1.33 33.94
CA TYR A 403 16.95 -0.59 32.68
C TYR A 403 16.38 0.84 32.82
N THR A 404 17.16 1.81 32.32
CA THR A 404 16.75 3.21 32.21
C THR A 404 16.97 3.72 30.79
N HIS A 405 16.02 4.49 30.26
CA HIS A 405 16.20 5.19 29.00
C HIS A 405 16.86 6.56 29.25
N ASN A 406 17.87 6.86 28.43
CA ASN A 406 18.73 8.04 28.52
C ASN A 406 19.23 8.31 29.94
N GLU A 407 19.55 7.23 30.68
CA GLU A 407 20.05 7.20 32.07
C GLU A 407 19.16 7.92 33.11
N LYS A 408 17.91 8.24 32.75
CA LYS A 408 17.02 9.13 33.53
C LYS A 408 15.65 8.55 33.85
N LYS A 409 15.06 7.75 32.95
CA LYS A 409 13.70 7.20 33.12
C LYS A 409 13.72 5.68 33.29
N SER A 410 13.36 5.19 34.47
CA SER A 410 12.98 3.79 34.71
C SER A 410 11.73 3.41 33.90
N ILE A 411 11.59 2.15 33.48
CA ILE A 411 10.47 1.74 32.60
C ILE A 411 9.06 2.04 33.15
N LYS A 412 8.87 2.04 34.48
CA LYS A 412 7.60 2.41 35.14
C LYS A 412 7.23 3.90 35.05
N LYS A 413 8.13 4.76 34.54
CA LYS A 413 7.95 6.21 34.36
C LYS A 413 7.98 6.64 32.88
N MET A 414 7.96 5.67 31.96
CA MET A 414 7.96 5.93 30.52
C MET A 414 6.57 6.26 30.00
N THR A 415 6.52 7.19 29.04
CA THR A 415 5.33 7.51 28.26
C THR A 415 5.28 6.68 26.97
N ALA A 416 4.13 6.65 26.30
CA ALA A 416 4.01 6.05 24.96
C ALA A 416 4.98 6.67 23.93
N VAL A 417 5.37 7.95 24.09
CA VAL A 417 6.35 8.63 23.23
C VAL A 417 7.78 8.16 23.52
N ASP A 418 8.13 7.87 24.78
CA ASP A 418 9.42 7.26 25.11
C ASP A 418 9.53 5.85 24.49
N TRP A 419 8.47 5.05 24.63
CA TRP A 419 8.40 3.71 24.03
C TRP A 419 8.40 3.73 22.50
N LYS A 420 7.77 4.74 21.88
CA LYS A 420 7.82 4.98 20.42
C LYS A 420 9.26 5.02 19.93
N GLN A 421 10.11 5.82 20.59
CA GLN A 421 11.51 6.00 20.19
C GLN A 421 12.29 4.70 20.33
N ILE A 422 12.18 4.02 21.47
CA ILE A 422 12.84 2.73 21.73
C ILE A 422 12.47 1.67 20.67
N LEU A 423 11.20 1.64 20.22
CA LEU A 423 10.72 0.71 19.19
C LEU A 423 11.20 1.06 17.77
N ILE A 424 11.45 2.34 17.47
CA ILE A 424 12.07 2.78 16.22
C ILE A 424 13.55 2.37 16.23
N ASP A 425 14.28 2.71 17.30
CA ASP A 425 15.72 2.43 17.45
C ASP A 425 16.01 0.91 17.47
N ALA A 426 15.09 0.11 18.00
CA ALA A 426 15.17 -1.36 18.08
C ALA A 426 15.43 -2.07 16.75
N SER A 427 15.07 -1.43 15.62
CA SER A 427 15.28 -1.97 14.28
C SER A 427 16.75 -1.96 13.84
N HIS A 428 17.57 -1.06 14.39
CA HIS A 428 18.99 -0.92 14.06
C HIS A 428 19.93 -1.27 15.23
N ASN A 429 19.40 -1.39 16.45
CA ASN A 429 20.18 -1.69 17.66
C ASN A 429 19.99 -3.16 18.10
N PRO A 430 21.02 -4.04 18.02
CA PRO A 430 20.93 -5.40 18.54
C PRO A 430 20.66 -5.44 20.06
N ASN A 431 21.21 -4.48 20.80
CA ASN A 431 21.10 -4.35 22.26
C ASN A 431 19.87 -3.55 22.72
N SER A 432 18.83 -3.44 21.90
CA SER A 432 17.56 -2.85 22.34
C SER A 432 16.83 -3.75 23.34
N PRO A 433 16.18 -3.20 24.39
CA PRO A 433 15.34 -3.96 25.31
C PRO A 433 14.08 -4.53 24.66
N LEU A 434 13.62 -3.97 23.54
CA LEU A 434 12.41 -4.41 22.83
C LEU A 434 12.75 -4.92 21.43
N LYS A 435 12.01 -5.93 20.98
CA LYS A 435 12.02 -6.42 19.58
C LYS A 435 10.60 -6.61 19.08
N VAL A 436 10.39 -6.32 17.80
CA VAL A 436 9.09 -6.48 17.11
C VAL A 436 9.12 -7.74 16.27
N ILE A 437 8.40 -8.76 16.70
CA ILE A 437 8.27 -10.03 15.97
C ILE A 437 7.01 -9.99 15.11
N ARG A 438 7.17 -10.29 13.82
CA ARG A 438 6.05 -10.42 12.88
C ARG A 438 5.78 -11.91 12.67
N ALA A 439 4.80 -12.47 13.37
CA ALA A 439 4.52 -13.91 13.38
C ALA A 439 4.19 -14.50 11.99
N HIS A 440 3.65 -13.68 11.09
CA HIS A 440 3.37 -14.04 9.70
C HIS A 440 4.60 -14.04 8.78
N LYS A 441 5.76 -13.59 9.27
CA LYS A 441 7.03 -13.47 8.54
C LYS A 441 8.03 -14.55 8.97
N SER A 442 7.55 -15.78 9.13
CA SER A 442 8.34 -17.00 9.41
C SER A 442 9.48 -16.78 10.43
N PRO A 443 9.19 -16.26 11.64
CA PRO A 443 10.22 -15.73 12.54
C PRO A 443 11.14 -16.83 13.10
N ARG A 444 12.34 -16.43 13.50
CA ARG A 444 13.39 -17.30 14.05
C ARG A 444 13.17 -17.59 15.53
N LEU A 445 12.00 -18.17 15.87
CA LEU A 445 11.55 -18.46 17.23
C LEU A 445 11.65 -19.95 17.58
N PHE A 446 12.21 -20.25 18.75
CA PHE A 446 12.52 -21.58 19.25
C PHE A 446 12.15 -21.71 20.74
N ASP A 447 12.06 -22.93 21.25
CA ASP A 447 11.81 -23.21 22.67
C ASP A 447 12.97 -22.74 23.55
N ALA A 448 12.69 -22.44 24.82
CA ALA A 448 13.70 -21.96 25.77
C ALA A 448 14.88 -22.95 25.90
N GLU A 449 14.63 -24.26 25.88
CA GLU A 449 15.60 -25.35 25.90
C GLU A 449 16.60 -25.30 24.74
N VAL A 450 16.24 -24.68 23.61
CA VAL A 450 17.16 -24.43 22.50
C VAL A 450 18.10 -23.28 22.86
N GLY A 451 17.56 -22.16 23.37
CA GLY A 451 18.35 -21.01 23.80
C GLY A 451 19.29 -21.31 24.97
N TYR A 452 18.86 -22.08 25.96
CA TYR A 452 19.72 -22.53 27.07
C TYR A 452 20.90 -23.39 26.59
N ARG A 453 20.69 -24.27 25.59
CA ARG A 453 21.77 -25.09 25.02
C ARG A 453 22.72 -24.29 24.14
N ALA A 454 22.21 -23.24 23.48
CA ALA A 454 23.00 -22.34 22.64
C ALA A 454 23.61 -21.14 23.41
N GLY A 455 23.48 -21.10 24.74
CA GLY A 455 24.05 -20.05 25.60
C GLY A 455 23.36 -18.67 25.53
N PHE A 456 22.19 -18.57 24.89
CA PHE A 456 21.48 -17.30 24.68
C PHE A 456 21.04 -16.62 25.99
N ASN A 457 21.01 -17.40 27.07
CA ASN A 457 20.68 -16.96 28.43
C ASN A 457 21.85 -16.26 29.15
N LEU A 458 23.05 -16.16 28.57
CA LEU A 458 24.22 -15.52 29.21
C LEU A 458 24.46 -16.05 30.64
N ASP A 459 24.50 -17.37 30.78
CA ASP A 459 24.61 -18.11 32.06
C ASP A 459 23.53 -17.82 33.12
N MET A 460 22.51 -17.02 32.81
CA MET A 460 21.38 -16.80 33.72
C MET A 460 20.62 -18.09 33.95
N ASN A 461 20.38 -18.42 35.22
CA ASN A 461 19.57 -19.56 35.60
C ASN A 461 18.06 -19.33 35.31
N ARG A 462 17.27 -20.40 35.40
CA ARG A 462 15.81 -20.35 35.14
C ARG A 462 15.09 -19.36 36.07
N GLN A 463 15.49 -19.24 37.33
CA GLN A 463 14.83 -18.34 38.31
C GLN A 463 15.02 -16.87 37.96
N GLU A 464 16.22 -16.47 37.55
CA GLU A 464 16.52 -15.08 37.14
C GLU A 464 15.72 -14.70 35.88
N ILE A 465 15.63 -15.58 34.90
CA ILE A 465 14.79 -15.37 33.71
C ILE A 465 13.31 -15.20 34.11
N HIS A 466 12.79 -16.01 35.04
CA HIS A 466 11.42 -15.86 35.54
C HIS A 466 11.20 -14.55 36.32
N ARG A 467 12.20 -14.08 37.07
CA ARG A 467 12.16 -12.77 37.75
C ARG A 467 11.99 -11.63 36.75
N ARG A 468 12.79 -11.63 35.67
CA ARG A 468 12.71 -10.61 34.61
C ARG A 468 11.37 -10.63 33.88
N ILE A 469 10.90 -11.82 33.50
CA ILE A 469 9.58 -12.02 32.88
C ILE A 469 8.46 -11.45 33.76
N SER A 470 8.49 -11.74 35.06
CA SER A 470 7.48 -11.27 36.02
C SER A 470 7.40 -9.74 36.10
N PHE A 471 8.53 -9.03 35.90
CA PHE A 471 8.57 -7.57 35.95
C PHE A 471 7.91 -6.91 34.73
N VAL A 472 8.07 -7.50 33.53
CA VAL A 472 7.53 -6.94 32.28
C VAL A 472 6.07 -7.33 32.01
N ARG A 473 5.50 -8.23 32.83
CA ARG A 473 4.06 -8.58 32.83
C ARG A 473 3.15 -7.56 33.52
N ASP A 474 3.70 -6.48 34.08
CA ASP A 474 2.90 -5.37 34.65
C ASP A 474 2.01 -4.77 33.55
N ALA A 475 0.69 -4.85 33.72
CA ALA A 475 -0.29 -4.42 32.72
C ALA A 475 -0.08 -2.95 32.31
N LYS A 476 0.32 -2.07 33.23
CA LYS A 476 0.58 -0.65 32.92
C LYS A 476 1.79 -0.48 31.99
N ILE A 477 2.79 -1.35 32.11
CA ILE A 477 3.95 -1.35 31.22
C ILE A 477 3.54 -1.89 29.85
N SER A 478 2.80 -3.01 29.80
CA SER A 478 2.33 -3.59 28.53
C SER A 478 1.44 -2.60 27.77
N ASP A 479 0.46 -1.98 28.43
CA ASP A 479 -0.43 -0.99 27.80
C ASP A 479 0.35 0.20 27.23
N ALA A 480 1.30 0.77 27.99
CA ALA A 480 2.13 1.90 27.54
C ALA A 480 3.09 1.53 26.39
N VAL A 481 3.67 0.32 26.41
CA VAL A 481 4.49 -0.21 25.31
C VAL A 481 3.65 -0.42 24.05
N MET A 482 2.44 -0.98 24.21
CA MET A 482 1.53 -1.25 23.10
C MET A 482 0.89 0.03 22.53
N GLU A 483 0.74 1.08 23.33
CA GLU A 483 0.43 2.43 22.85
C GLU A 483 1.62 3.03 22.08
N GLY A 484 2.85 2.91 22.61
CA GLY A 484 4.07 3.30 21.92
C GLY A 484 4.26 2.61 20.56
N LEU A 485 3.90 1.32 20.46
CA LEU A 485 3.88 0.58 19.18
C LEU A 485 2.93 1.21 18.16
N ARG A 486 1.74 1.64 18.60
CA ARG A 486 0.75 2.29 17.74
C ARG A 486 1.26 3.64 17.24
N LEU A 487 2.04 4.38 18.06
CA LEU A 487 2.70 5.63 17.68
C LEU A 487 3.97 5.44 16.82
N ALA A 488 4.70 4.34 16.98
CA ALA A 488 5.94 4.04 16.24
C ALA A 488 5.67 3.59 14.81
N PHE A 489 4.65 2.76 14.63
CA PHE A 489 4.25 2.23 13.33
C PHE A 489 2.81 2.63 13.03
N PRO A 490 2.46 3.93 12.96
CA PRO A 490 1.07 4.36 12.87
C PRO A 490 0.34 3.68 11.71
N ARG A 491 -0.91 3.29 11.96
CA ARG A 491 -1.81 2.93 10.86
C ARG A 491 -2.16 4.27 10.20
N LEU A 492 -1.38 4.63 9.17
CA LEU A 492 -1.76 5.71 8.27
C LEU A 492 -3.16 5.38 7.72
N HIS A 493 -3.98 6.36 7.36
CA HIS A 493 -5.39 6.14 6.99
C HIS A 493 -5.81 7.02 5.80
N GLY A 494 -6.67 6.49 4.92
CA GLY A 494 -7.33 7.28 3.87
C GLY A 494 -6.54 7.57 2.59
N VAL A 495 -7.23 8.21 1.64
CA VAL A 495 -6.70 8.76 0.37
C VAL A 495 -5.72 9.91 0.62
N ASP A 496 -5.79 10.57 1.77
CA ASP A 496 -4.85 11.62 2.22
C ASP A 496 -3.41 11.12 2.49
N ARG A 497 -3.14 9.81 2.34
CA ARG A 497 -1.87 9.14 2.69
C ARG A 497 -0.68 9.49 1.79
N ILE A 498 -0.91 9.61 0.49
CA ILE A 498 0.13 9.70 -0.53
C ILE A 498 -0.34 10.72 -1.55
N VAL A 499 0.51 11.68 -1.88
CA VAL A 499 0.18 12.73 -2.84
C VAL A 499 0.43 12.19 -4.25
N LEU A 500 -0.62 12.03 -5.07
CA LEU A 500 -0.70 11.15 -6.26
C LEU A 500 -0.49 9.67 -5.95
N PRO A 501 -1.44 8.97 -5.32
CA PRO A 501 -1.32 7.52 -5.14
C PRO A 501 -1.31 6.83 -6.51
N GLN A 502 -0.37 5.91 -6.72
CA GLN A 502 -0.39 4.97 -7.84
C GLN A 502 -1.05 3.64 -7.42
N PRO A 503 -1.67 2.87 -8.33
CA PRO A 503 -2.32 1.60 -8.01
C PRO A 503 -1.44 0.63 -7.19
N GLU A 504 -0.15 0.57 -7.53
CA GLU A 504 0.86 -0.22 -6.85
C GLU A 504 0.97 0.10 -5.34
N GLU A 505 0.76 1.36 -4.94
CA GLU A 505 0.87 1.82 -3.55
C GLU A 505 -0.39 1.48 -2.72
N GLU A 506 -1.54 1.35 -3.39
CA GLU A 506 -2.83 1.06 -2.76
C GLU A 506 -3.13 -0.44 -2.63
N LEU A 507 -2.23 -1.35 -3.03
CA LEU A 507 -2.50 -2.80 -3.10
C LEU A 507 -3.17 -3.38 -1.83
N PHE A 508 -2.83 -2.91 -0.63
CA PHE A 508 -3.40 -3.34 0.66
C PHE A 508 -4.73 -2.67 1.06
N THR A 509 -5.13 -1.59 0.37
CA THR A 509 -6.47 -1.00 0.46
C THR A 509 -7.51 -2.01 -0.04
N PHE A 510 -7.17 -2.74 -1.11
CA PHE A 510 -8.04 -3.72 -1.78
C PHE A 510 -7.95 -5.12 -1.19
N SER A 511 -6.72 -5.56 -0.94
CA SER A 511 -6.41 -6.94 -0.58
C SER A 511 -6.33 -7.10 0.94
N THR A 512 -7.48 -7.27 1.56
CA THR A 512 -7.59 -8.29 2.60
C THR A 512 -9.04 -8.47 2.97
N LEU A 513 -9.34 -9.74 3.10
CA LEU A 513 -10.05 -10.23 4.25
C LEU A 513 -9.19 -11.47 4.74
N GLU A 514 -8.79 -11.67 6.02
CA GLU A 514 -8.25 -12.95 6.67
C GLU A 514 -8.81 -13.39 8.11
N LEU A 515 -10.10 -13.80 8.28
CA LEU A 515 -10.89 -13.93 9.56
C LEU A 515 -10.58 -15.21 10.30
N PHE A 516 -11.13 -15.28 11.51
CA PHE A 516 -11.22 -16.52 12.25
C PHE A 516 -12.66 -16.83 12.67
N ASP A 517 -13.21 -17.93 12.15
CA ASP A 517 -14.39 -18.58 12.72
C ASP A 517 -13.90 -19.70 13.67
N ALA A 518 -14.06 -19.47 14.96
CA ALA A 518 -13.63 -20.39 16.00
C ALA A 518 -14.43 -21.72 16.03
N ALA A 519 -15.62 -21.76 15.42
CA ALA A 519 -16.45 -22.96 15.35
C ALA A 519 -16.12 -23.83 14.13
N ALA A 520 -15.63 -23.24 13.04
CA ALA A 520 -15.26 -23.95 11.82
C ALA A 520 -13.82 -24.51 11.83
N GLY A 521 -12.91 -23.91 12.62
CA GLY A 521 -11.49 -24.31 12.68
C GLY A 521 -10.66 -23.87 11.46
N GLU A 522 -11.26 -23.15 10.52
CA GLU A 522 -10.64 -22.68 9.28
C GLU A 522 -10.45 -21.15 9.30
N ASP A 523 -9.48 -20.66 8.52
CA ASP A 523 -9.36 -19.24 8.24
C ASP A 523 -10.53 -18.80 7.35
N VAL A 524 -11.16 -17.67 7.66
CA VAL A 524 -12.10 -16.97 6.76
C VAL A 524 -11.48 -15.63 6.39
N GLN A 525 -12.24 -14.53 6.32
CA GLN A 525 -11.82 -13.26 5.72
C GLN A 525 -12.13 -11.99 6.66
N VAL A 526 -11.07 -11.47 7.36
CA VAL A 526 -10.82 -10.49 8.49
C VAL A 526 -11.26 -9.14 8.01
N HIS A 527 -12.23 -8.65 8.73
CA HIS A 527 -12.04 -7.38 9.38
C HIS A 527 -12.07 -7.67 10.90
N PHE A 528 -11.92 -6.62 11.67
CA PHE A 528 -11.83 -6.55 13.13
C PHE A 528 -12.49 -7.70 13.92
N ARG A 529 -11.95 -8.07 15.10
CA ARG A 529 -12.83 -8.50 16.21
C ARG A 529 -13.75 -7.32 16.46
N VAL A 530 -14.94 -7.47 15.89
CA VAL A 530 -16.14 -6.69 16.12
C VAL A 530 -16.25 -6.46 17.62
N LYS A 531 -15.96 -5.24 18.08
CA LYS A 531 -16.10 -4.86 19.49
C LYS A 531 -17.56 -4.56 19.83
N ASN A 532 -18.38 -4.28 18.83
CA ASN A 532 -19.78 -3.90 18.94
C ASN A 532 -20.55 -4.32 17.67
N LYS A 533 -21.88 -4.49 17.78
CA LYS A 533 -22.74 -4.97 16.67
C LYS A 533 -22.76 -4.05 15.44
N VAL A 534 -22.39 -2.78 15.59
CA VAL A 534 -22.37 -1.77 14.53
C VAL A 534 -21.24 -2.06 13.54
N GLU A 535 -20.05 -2.38 14.03
CA GLU A 535 -18.92 -2.87 13.22
C GLU A 535 -19.27 -4.17 12.46
N GLU A 536 -20.06 -5.08 13.07
CA GLU A 536 -20.49 -6.34 12.44
C GLU A 536 -21.35 -6.10 11.19
N ILE A 537 -22.25 -5.11 11.29
CA ILE A 537 -23.16 -4.71 10.22
C ILE A 537 -22.37 -4.11 9.05
N ALA A 538 -21.41 -3.23 9.35
CA ALA A 538 -20.52 -2.67 8.35
C ALA A 538 -19.64 -3.74 7.69
N GLN A 539 -19.10 -4.67 8.47
CA GLN A 539 -18.31 -5.79 7.96
C GLN A 539 -19.11 -6.70 7.03
N LYS A 540 -20.36 -7.04 7.37
CA LYS A 540 -21.27 -7.82 6.50
C LYS A 540 -21.57 -7.10 5.18
N SER A 541 -21.73 -5.77 5.23
CA SER A 541 -21.87 -4.94 4.03
C SER A 541 -20.60 -4.99 3.15
N ARG A 542 -19.42 -4.80 3.76
CA ARG A 542 -18.12 -4.90 3.07
C ARG A 542 -17.93 -6.27 2.43
N GLN A 543 -18.22 -7.35 3.16
CA GLN A 543 -18.12 -8.73 2.67
C GLN A 543 -18.97 -8.96 1.43
N ASN A 544 -20.21 -8.45 1.37
CA ASN A 544 -21.04 -8.63 0.18
C ASN A 544 -20.48 -7.88 -1.04
N ILE A 545 -20.01 -6.64 -0.86
CA ILE A 545 -19.38 -5.85 -1.93
C ILE A 545 -18.12 -6.55 -2.44
N MET A 546 -17.24 -6.97 -1.53
CA MET A 546 -16.00 -7.67 -1.87
C MET A 546 -16.24 -9.03 -2.52
N GLN A 547 -17.32 -9.74 -2.18
CA GLN A 547 -17.71 -10.99 -2.85
C GLN A 547 -18.15 -10.74 -4.30
N ILE A 548 -18.88 -9.65 -4.58
CA ILE A 548 -19.23 -9.26 -5.96
C ILE A 548 -17.96 -8.90 -6.74
N LYS A 549 -17.06 -8.10 -6.14
CA LYS A 549 -15.74 -7.79 -6.73
C LYS A 549 -14.95 -9.06 -7.04
N SER A 550 -14.78 -9.95 -6.06
CA SER A 550 -14.07 -11.24 -6.16
C SER A 550 -14.53 -12.10 -7.35
N LEU A 551 -15.84 -12.20 -7.57
CA LEU A 551 -16.41 -12.96 -8.69
C LEU A 551 -16.04 -12.35 -10.06
N TRP A 552 -15.91 -11.03 -10.15
CA TRP A 552 -15.38 -10.34 -11.33
C TRP A 552 -13.86 -10.47 -11.45
N MET A 553 -13.09 -10.38 -10.36
CA MET A 553 -11.63 -10.64 -10.38
C MET A 553 -11.32 -12.03 -10.94
N LYS A 554 -12.08 -13.05 -10.52
CA LYS A 554 -12.00 -14.43 -11.06
C LYS A 554 -12.30 -14.54 -12.56
N ALA A 555 -13.06 -13.60 -13.14
CA ALA A 555 -13.38 -13.56 -14.57
C ALA A 555 -12.27 -12.87 -15.39
N ILE A 556 -11.60 -11.84 -14.82
CA ILE A 556 -10.50 -11.13 -15.48
C ILE A 556 -9.13 -11.79 -15.31
N GLN A 557 -8.90 -12.58 -14.25
CA GLN A 557 -7.65 -13.31 -14.03
C GLN A 557 -7.33 -14.26 -15.19
N PHE A 558 -6.09 -14.24 -15.70
CA PHE A 558 -5.61 -15.13 -16.75
C PHE A 558 -5.27 -16.51 -16.15
N ASP A 559 -5.88 -17.57 -16.67
CA ASP A 559 -5.58 -18.96 -16.28
C ASP A 559 -4.85 -19.65 -17.44
N GLU A 560 -3.73 -20.32 -17.13
CA GLU A 560 -2.86 -21.00 -18.12
C GLU A 560 -3.63 -22.08 -18.92
N ASP A 561 -4.30 -23.01 -18.23
CA ASP A 561 -5.12 -24.07 -18.86
C ASP A 561 -6.15 -23.53 -19.85
N ILE A 562 -6.75 -22.37 -19.52
CA ILE A 562 -7.87 -21.81 -20.29
C ILE A 562 -7.35 -21.01 -21.47
N LEU A 563 -6.38 -20.12 -21.30
CA LEU A 563 -5.95 -19.22 -22.38
C LEU A 563 -4.74 -19.73 -23.17
N LEU A 564 -3.92 -20.63 -22.62
CA LEU A 564 -2.72 -21.16 -23.29
C LEU A 564 -2.85 -22.65 -23.64
N GLY A 565 -3.73 -23.38 -22.95
CA GLY A 565 -4.08 -24.79 -23.23
C GLY A 565 -5.16 -25.01 -24.30
N PHE A 566 -5.38 -24.05 -25.21
CA PHE A 566 -6.52 -24.03 -26.16
C PHE A 566 -6.58 -25.17 -27.18
N ALA A 567 -5.66 -26.14 -27.13
CA ALA A 567 -5.70 -27.33 -27.95
C ALA A 567 -6.87 -28.29 -27.64
N GLU A 568 -7.46 -28.25 -26.42
CA GLU A 568 -8.33 -29.36 -25.98
C GLU A 568 -9.72 -29.05 -25.38
N ASN A 569 -10.02 -27.89 -24.74
CA ASN A 569 -11.35 -27.72 -24.12
C ASN A 569 -11.90 -26.27 -23.92
N PRO A 570 -12.63 -25.70 -24.90
CA PRO A 570 -13.29 -24.39 -24.77
C PRO A 570 -14.46 -24.34 -23.77
N ASP A 571 -15.17 -25.46 -23.56
CA ASP A 571 -16.36 -25.52 -22.70
C ASP A 571 -16.03 -25.19 -21.24
N ALA A 572 -14.79 -25.47 -20.80
CA ALA A 572 -14.30 -25.14 -19.47
C ALA A 572 -14.33 -23.62 -19.17
N MET A 573 -14.03 -22.78 -20.17
CA MET A 573 -14.10 -21.32 -20.02
C MET A 573 -15.53 -20.84 -19.82
N LEU A 574 -16.44 -21.30 -20.69
CA LEU A 574 -17.84 -20.88 -20.67
C LEU A 574 -18.55 -21.40 -19.41
N GLY A 575 -18.31 -22.65 -19.02
CA GLY A 575 -18.82 -23.22 -17.76
C GLY A 575 -18.37 -22.45 -16.52
N LYS A 576 -17.12 -21.95 -16.49
CA LYS A 576 -16.63 -21.06 -15.41
C LYS A 576 -17.43 -19.74 -15.39
N ILE A 577 -17.68 -19.12 -16.54
CA ILE A 577 -18.47 -17.87 -16.62
C ILE A 577 -19.93 -18.10 -16.20
N GLU A 578 -20.56 -19.21 -16.60
CA GLU A 578 -21.91 -19.57 -16.16
C GLU A 578 -21.99 -19.76 -14.64
N GLU A 579 -21.01 -20.44 -14.03
CA GLU A 579 -20.97 -20.65 -12.59
C GLU A 579 -20.78 -19.32 -11.83
N LEU A 580 -19.91 -18.44 -12.32
CA LEU A 580 -19.73 -17.09 -11.79
C LEU A 580 -21.01 -16.26 -11.92
N ASN A 581 -21.69 -16.29 -13.07
CA ASN A 581 -22.96 -15.60 -13.29
C ASN A 581 -24.08 -16.12 -12.38
N LYS A 582 -24.12 -17.43 -12.10
CA LYS A 582 -25.03 -18.04 -11.11
C LYS A 582 -24.74 -17.56 -9.68
N LYS A 583 -23.47 -17.34 -9.32
CA LYS A 583 -23.05 -16.76 -8.02
C LYS A 583 -23.38 -15.27 -7.93
N LEU A 584 -23.09 -14.49 -8.99
CA LEU A 584 -23.42 -13.05 -9.09
C LEU A 584 -24.92 -12.81 -8.96
N GLY A 585 -25.76 -13.59 -9.67
CA GLY A 585 -27.21 -13.50 -9.59
C GLY A 585 -27.77 -13.76 -8.18
N LYS A 586 -27.16 -14.66 -7.41
CA LYS A 586 -27.52 -14.89 -5.99
C LYS A 586 -27.08 -13.76 -5.05
N LYS A 587 -26.14 -12.92 -5.46
CA LYS A 587 -25.54 -11.83 -4.66
C LYS A 587 -26.04 -10.44 -5.06
N GLY A 588 -26.86 -10.33 -6.10
CA GLY A 588 -27.28 -9.05 -6.67
C GLY A 588 -26.18 -8.32 -7.43
N GLY A 589 -25.13 -9.03 -7.87
CA GLY A 589 -24.05 -8.46 -8.66
C GLY A 589 -24.37 -8.41 -10.16
N VAL A 590 -23.77 -7.45 -10.87
CA VAL A 590 -23.87 -7.36 -12.34
C VAL A 590 -23.23 -8.60 -12.98
N ARG A 591 -23.86 -9.10 -14.05
CA ARG A 591 -23.45 -10.32 -14.77
C ARG A 591 -22.26 -10.07 -15.70
N ILE A 592 -21.37 -11.05 -15.78
CA ILE A 592 -20.28 -11.11 -16.76
C ILE A 592 -20.89 -11.34 -18.16
N PRO A 593 -20.47 -10.58 -19.19
CA PRO A 593 -21.00 -10.69 -20.55
C PRO A 593 -20.70 -12.07 -21.17
N GLN A 594 -21.60 -12.54 -22.03
CA GLN A 594 -21.34 -13.69 -22.91
C GLN A 594 -20.44 -13.28 -24.10
N PRO A 595 -19.74 -14.21 -24.77
CA PRO A 595 -18.99 -13.91 -25.98
C PRO A 595 -19.94 -13.54 -27.14
N ASP A 596 -19.46 -12.75 -28.10
CA ASP A 596 -20.27 -12.33 -29.27
C ASP A 596 -20.31 -13.39 -30.38
N GLY A 597 -19.43 -14.39 -30.30
CA GLY A 597 -19.34 -15.53 -31.21
C GLY A 597 -18.85 -16.78 -30.46
N PRO A 598 -18.70 -17.92 -31.16
CA PRO A 598 -18.12 -19.12 -30.57
C PRO A 598 -16.65 -18.85 -30.17
N VAL A 599 -16.25 -19.37 -29.02
CA VAL A 599 -14.85 -19.38 -28.57
C VAL A 599 -14.29 -20.76 -28.91
N THR A 600 -13.38 -20.82 -29.89
CA THR A 600 -12.89 -22.09 -30.47
C THR A 600 -11.38 -22.22 -30.48
N ASP A 601 -10.66 -21.14 -30.20
CA ASP A 601 -9.23 -21.00 -30.38
C ASP A 601 -8.67 -19.90 -29.46
N PHE A 602 -7.34 -19.77 -29.46
CA PHE A 602 -6.62 -18.76 -28.68
C PHE A 602 -7.10 -17.33 -28.95
N ASP A 603 -7.26 -16.96 -30.24
CA ASP A 603 -7.54 -15.58 -30.64
C ASP A 603 -8.97 -15.16 -30.26
N SER A 604 -9.96 -16.03 -30.48
CA SER A 604 -11.35 -15.81 -30.05
C SER A 604 -11.49 -15.75 -28.52
N ALA A 605 -10.72 -16.54 -27.79
CA ALA A 605 -10.68 -16.50 -26.33
C ALA A 605 -9.98 -15.26 -25.78
N MET A 606 -8.89 -14.83 -26.41
CA MET A 606 -8.20 -13.58 -26.09
C MET A 606 -9.11 -12.38 -26.38
N ALA A 607 -9.79 -12.35 -27.52
CA ALA A 607 -10.76 -11.31 -27.84
C ALA A 607 -11.91 -11.25 -26.81
N TYR A 608 -12.45 -12.40 -26.41
CA TYR A 608 -13.44 -12.47 -25.34
C TYR A 608 -12.88 -12.02 -23.98
N LYS A 609 -11.61 -12.33 -23.69
CA LYS A 609 -10.92 -11.87 -22.48
C LYS A 609 -10.77 -10.35 -22.43
N ILE A 610 -10.35 -9.73 -23.53
CA ILE A 610 -10.26 -8.27 -23.70
C ILE A 610 -11.64 -7.63 -23.52
N LYS A 611 -12.71 -8.24 -24.08
CA LYS A 611 -14.09 -7.78 -23.84
C LYS A 611 -14.48 -7.81 -22.35
N ILE A 612 -14.16 -8.88 -21.62
CA ILE A 612 -14.45 -8.96 -20.18
C ILE A 612 -13.67 -7.87 -19.42
N LEU A 613 -12.39 -7.64 -19.72
CA LEU A 613 -11.57 -6.60 -19.11
C LEU A 613 -12.17 -5.19 -19.34
N TYR A 614 -12.53 -4.89 -20.59
CA TYR A 614 -13.12 -3.60 -20.97
C TYR A 614 -14.47 -3.33 -20.29
N ILE A 615 -15.33 -4.35 -20.20
CA ILE A 615 -16.65 -4.23 -19.54
C ILE A 615 -16.48 -4.16 -18.00
N ALA A 616 -15.53 -4.90 -17.42
CA ALA A 616 -15.21 -4.77 -16.00
C ALA A 616 -14.74 -3.34 -15.67
N ARG A 617 -13.85 -2.78 -16.49
CA ARG A 617 -13.33 -1.41 -16.36
C ARG A 617 -14.45 -0.38 -16.34
N PHE A 618 -15.41 -0.50 -17.26
CA PHE A 618 -16.60 0.34 -17.32
C PHE A 618 -17.49 0.22 -16.06
N HIS A 619 -17.71 -1.00 -15.55
CA HIS A 619 -18.48 -1.21 -14.31
C HIS A 619 -17.78 -0.67 -13.06
N PHE A 620 -16.45 -0.73 -12.98
CA PHE A 620 -15.69 -0.05 -11.93
C PHE A 620 -15.81 1.48 -12.04
N SER A 621 -15.60 2.06 -13.24
CA SER A 621 -15.74 3.51 -13.47
C SER A 621 -17.14 4.05 -13.14
N ARG A 622 -18.19 3.23 -13.25
CA ARG A 622 -19.58 3.58 -12.90
C ARG A 622 -19.95 3.32 -11.44
N GLY A 623 -19.11 2.60 -10.69
CA GLY A 623 -19.44 2.13 -9.34
C GLY A 623 -20.48 1.00 -9.28
N ASP A 624 -20.77 0.36 -10.41
CA ASP A 624 -21.60 -0.86 -10.51
C ASP A 624 -20.92 -2.03 -9.76
N ILE A 625 -19.60 -2.14 -9.96
CA ILE A 625 -18.71 -2.93 -9.11
C ILE A 625 -17.93 -1.92 -8.28
N LYS A 626 -18.16 -1.92 -6.97
CA LYS A 626 -17.48 -0.98 -6.08
C LYS A 626 -16.12 -1.51 -5.69
N ASP A 627 -15.13 -0.66 -5.86
CA ASP A 627 -13.80 -0.85 -5.33
C ASP A 627 -13.69 -0.04 -4.02
N ILE A 628 -13.42 -0.74 -2.91
CA ILE A 628 -13.61 -0.17 -1.57
C ILE A 628 -12.46 -0.48 -0.61
N GLY A 629 -12.11 0.53 0.18
CA GLY A 629 -11.06 0.45 1.20
C GLY A 629 -11.51 -0.23 2.49
N HIS A 630 -10.86 0.13 3.60
CA HIS A 630 -11.17 -0.41 4.93
C HIS A 630 -12.02 0.56 5.77
N HIS A 631 -12.09 1.83 5.37
CA HIS A 631 -12.90 2.82 6.04
C HIS A 631 -14.37 2.71 5.64
N PHE A 632 -15.25 2.91 6.60
CA PHE A 632 -16.68 3.00 6.41
C PHE A 632 -17.25 4.08 7.31
N TRP A 633 -18.47 4.52 7.00
CA TRP A 633 -19.27 5.38 7.85
C TRP A 633 -20.75 5.10 7.63
N PHE A 634 -21.57 5.61 8.53
CA PHE A 634 -23.01 5.47 8.45
C PHE A 634 -23.63 6.80 8.04
N GLU A 635 -24.62 6.73 7.16
CA GLU A 635 -25.46 7.86 6.77
C GLU A 635 -26.93 7.50 6.98
N ASP A 636 -27.82 8.49 7.09
CA ASP A 636 -29.23 8.27 6.82
C ASP A 636 -29.50 8.23 5.29
N LYS A 637 -30.77 7.99 4.90
CA LYS A 637 -31.24 8.11 3.51
C LYS A 637 -31.02 9.51 2.92
N ASP A 638 -30.70 10.47 3.78
CA ASP A 638 -30.50 11.87 3.46
C ASP A 638 -29.02 12.21 3.27
N GLY A 639 -28.12 11.22 3.40
CA GLY A 639 -26.69 11.37 3.18
C GLY A 639 -25.96 12.02 4.36
N ILE A 640 -26.61 12.14 5.51
CA ILE A 640 -26.06 12.82 6.69
C ILE A 640 -25.34 11.79 7.55
N ARG A 641 -24.05 12.04 7.78
CA ARG A 641 -23.18 11.12 8.50
C ARG A 641 -23.49 11.09 9.99
N TYR A 642 -23.75 9.89 10.52
CA TYR A 642 -23.83 9.63 11.95
C TYR A 642 -22.44 9.42 12.57
N SER A 643 -22.31 9.72 13.86
CA SER A 643 -21.09 9.37 14.62
C SER A 643 -21.15 7.92 15.12
N ASP A 644 -19.98 7.28 15.21
CA ASP A 644 -19.88 5.89 15.70
C ASP A 644 -20.42 5.76 17.14
N GLN A 645 -20.18 6.78 17.99
CA GLN A 645 -20.70 6.82 19.37
C GLN A 645 -22.22 6.90 19.43
N GLU A 646 -22.85 7.68 18.55
CA GLU A 646 -24.30 7.82 18.48
C GLU A 646 -24.98 6.49 18.15
N ILE A 647 -24.50 5.77 17.14
CA ILE A 647 -25.09 4.49 16.73
C ILE A 647 -24.78 3.39 17.75
N MET A 648 -23.62 3.40 18.40
CA MET A 648 -23.33 2.47 19.51
C MET A 648 -24.31 2.64 20.69
N GLY A 649 -24.95 3.81 20.84
CA GLY A 649 -26.01 4.05 21.82
C GLY A 649 -27.42 3.59 21.39
N TRP A 650 -27.62 3.11 20.15
CA TRP A 650 -28.96 2.74 19.66
C TRP A 650 -29.36 1.30 20.02
N PRO A 651 -30.64 1.07 20.40
CA PRO A 651 -31.23 -0.27 20.48
C PRO A 651 -31.19 -1.02 19.13
N MET A 652 -31.13 -2.36 19.17
CA MET A 652 -30.96 -3.19 17.97
C MET A 652 -32.16 -3.13 17.03
N ASP A 653 -33.36 -3.09 17.60
CA ASP A 653 -34.64 -2.83 16.93
C ASP A 653 -34.62 -1.49 16.18
N LYS A 654 -34.17 -0.41 16.83
CA LYS A 654 -33.97 0.90 16.18
C LYS A 654 -32.98 0.81 15.01
N ILE A 655 -31.86 0.09 15.17
CA ILE A 655 -30.87 -0.11 14.11
C ILE A 655 -31.47 -0.87 12.92
N ASP A 656 -32.17 -1.99 13.17
CA ASP A 656 -32.77 -2.80 12.10
C ASP A 656 -33.89 -2.06 11.36
N ASP A 657 -34.73 -1.30 12.07
CA ASP A 657 -35.79 -0.51 11.44
C ASP A 657 -35.24 0.72 10.70
N ALA A 658 -34.18 1.35 11.21
CA ALA A 658 -33.45 2.39 10.47
C ALA A 658 -32.85 1.82 9.17
N ARG A 659 -32.28 0.61 9.20
CA ARG A 659 -31.74 -0.05 8.00
C ARG A 659 -32.84 -0.42 7.00
N LYS A 660 -33.96 -0.98 7.44
CA LYS A 660 -35.10 -1.32 6.57
C LYS A 660 -35.75 -0.10 5.93
N SER A 661 -35.84 1.01 6.66
CA SER A 661 -36.39 2.28 6.17
C SER A 661 -35.40 3.11 5.34
N GLY A 662 -34.15 2.67 5.22
CA GLY A 662 -33.07 3.43 4.57
C GLY A 662 -32.46 4.54 5.43
N ASN A 663 -33.00 4.83 6.61
CA ASN A 663 -32.44 5.78 7.58
C ASN A 663 -31.10 5.33 8.22
N LEU A 664 -30.54 4.18 7.83
CA LEU A 664 -29.16 3.79 8.18
C LEU A 664 -28.50 3.03 7.00
N ILE A 665 -27.87 3.81 6.12
CA ILE A 665 -27.03 3.36 5.01
C ILE A 665 -25.58 3.21 5.50
N ILE A 666 -24.88 2.20 5.00
CA ILE A 666 -23.45 2.00 5.25
C ILE A 666 -22.70 2.42 3.99
N ARG A 667 -21.87 3.45 4.11
CA ARG A 667 -20.91 3.84 3.07
C ARG A 667 -19.56 3.23 3.37
N HIS A 668 -18.83 2.90 2.31
CA HIS A 668 -17.43 2.50 2.38
C HIS A 668 -16.63 3.54 1.59
N GLU A 669 -15.41 3.79 2.06
CA GLU A 669 -14.38 4.49 1.31
C GLU A 669 -14.26 3.87 -0.08
N VAL A 670 -14.45 4.69 -1.12
CA VAL A 670 -14.25 4.29 -2.50
C VAL A 670 -12.78 4.51 -2.83
N ALA A 671 -12.15 3.50 -3.43
CA ALA A 671 -10.80 3.58 -3.96
C ALA A 671 -10.87 3.33 -5.46
N ASN A 672 -10.12 4.08 -6.26
CA ASN A 672 -10.38 4.26 -7.70
C ASN A 672 -9.26 3.68 -8.60
N THR A 673 -8.55 2.64 -8.15
CA THR A 673 -7.37 2.13 -8.89
C THR A 673 -7.72 1.08 -9.93
N MET A 674 -8.74 0.23 -9.68
CA MET A 674 -9.08 -0.87 -10.60
C MET A 674 -9.32 -0.45 -12.05
N PRO A 675 -9.95 0.71 -12.38
CA PRO A 675 -10.01 1.21 -13.76
C PRO A 675 -8.62 1.37 -14.39
N LEU A 676 -7.67 1.99 -13.69
CA LEU A 676 -6.31 2.22 -14.19
C LEU A 676 -5.49 0.93 -14.27
N VAL A 677 -5.69 -0.01 -13.34
CA VAL A 677 -5.11 -1.36 -13.42
C VAL A 677 -5.59 -2.06 -14.69
N LEU A 678 -6.90 -2.01 -14.97
CA LEU A 678 -7.49 -2.64 -16.17
C LEU A 678 -7.04 -1.95 -17.46
N ASP A 679 -6.93 -0.63 -17.47
CA ASP A 679 -6.40 0.14 -18.60
C ASP A 679 -4.94 -0.26 -18.90
N ARG A 680 -4.07 -0.36 -17.88
CA ARG A 680 -2.68 -0.87 -18.03
C ARG A 680 -2.63 -2.34 -18.46
N MET A 681 -3.53 -3.20 -17.98
CA MET A 681 -3.62 -4.60 -18.42
C MET A 681 -3.95 -4.68 -19.91
N ILE A 682 -4.98 -3.95 -20.38
CA ILE A 682 -5.41 -3.91 -21.78
C ILE A 682 -4.30 -3.34 -22.69
N GLU A 683 -3.59 -2.30 -22.24
CA GLU A 683 -2.41 -1.76 -22.92
C GLU A 683 -1.29 -2.80 -23.03
N SER A 684 -0.95 -3.50 -21.95
CA SER A 684 0.12 -4.51 -21.93
C SER A 684 -0.11 -5.69 -22.89
N LEU A 685 -1.39 -5.97 -23.20
CA LEU A 685 -1.82 -7.00 -24.14
C LEU A 685 -1.82 -6.53 -25.60
N GLY A 686 -1.46 -5.26 -25.87
CA GLY A 686 -1.47 -4.65 -27.21
C GLY A 686 -2.79 -4.00 -27.62
N TYR A 687 -3.79 -3.97 -26.74
CA TYR A 687 -5.15 -3.49 -27.03
C TYR A 687 -5.45 -2.07 -26.53
N GLY A 688 -4.43 -1.28 -26.13
CA GLY A 688 -4.62 0.11 -25.65
C GLY A 688 -5.43 1.01 -26.60
N HIS A 689 -5.48 0.68 -27.89
CA HIS A 689 -6.29 1.36 -28.90
C HIS A 689 -7.81 1.34 -28.62
N ILE A 690 -8.34 0.37 -27.84
CA ILE A 690 -9.79 0.30 -27.53
C ILE A 690 -10.23 1.16 -26.33
N LEU A 691 -9.30 1.70 -25.55
CA LEU A 691 -9.59 2.38 -24.28
C LEU A 691 -10.23 3.76 -24.43
N GLY A 692 -10.19 4.33 -25.65
CA GLY A 692 -10.62 5.69 -25.94
C GLY A 692 -9.56 6.74 -25.60
N GLU A 693 -9.73 7.92 -26.19
CA GLU A 693 -8.73 9.00 -26.19
C GLU A 693 -8.33 9.46 -24.77
N GLN A 694 -9.30 9.69 -23.89
CA GLN A 694 -9.04 10.15 -22.52
C GLN A 694 -8.17 9.16 -21.72
N ALA A 695 -8.46 7.86 -21.81
CA ALA A 695 -7.68 6.83 -21.12
C ALA A 695 -6.27 6.71 -21.71
N GLN A 696 -6.10 6.92 -23.03
CA GLN A 696 -4.78 6.95 -23.68
C GLN A 696 -3.96 8.19 -23.32
N ILE A 697 -4.60 9.37 -23.15
CA ILE A 697 -3.91 10.55 -22.62
C ILE A 697 -3.50 10.30 -21.18
N GLN A 698 -4.37 9.74 -20.35
CA GLN A 698 -4.06 9.41 -18.96
C GLN A 698 -2.93 8.36 -18.83
N LEU A 699 -2.93 7.30 -19.63
CA LEU A 699 -1.83 6.33 -19.67
C LEU A 699 -0.50 7.00 -20.08
N ARG A 700 -0.48 7.80 -21.15
CA ARG A 700 0.71 8.56 -21.57
C ARG A 700 1.22 9.52 -20.49
N ALA A 701 0.30 10.20 -19.80
CA ALA A 701 0.61 11.09 -18.69
C ALA A 701 1.31 10.32 -17.55
N TYR A 702 0.81 9.15 -17.16
CA TYR A 702 1.48 8.29 -16.18
C TYR A 702 2.82 7.72 -16.67
N THR A 703 2.93 7.29 -17.93
CA THR A 703 4.21 6.84 -18.52
C THR A 703 5.26 7.94 -18.41
N THR A 704 4.91 9.16 -18.82
CA THR A 704 5.80 10.32 -18.78
C THR A 704 6.18 10.69 -17.34
N LEU A 705 5.22 10.67 -16.42
CA LEU A 705 5.43 10.91 -14.99
C LEU A 705 6.40 9.89 -14.37
N ARG A 706 6.23 8.60 -14.66
CA ARG A 706 7.12 7.52 -14.21
C ARG A 706 8.54 7.64 -14.76
N GLN A 707 8.66 7.97 -16.05
CA GLN A 707 9.97 8.03 -16.73
C GLN A 707 10.75 9.32 -16.42
N ARG A 708 10.09 10.48 -16.26
CA ARG A 708 10.76 11.76 -15.95
C ARG A 708 10.88 12.02 -14.45
N GLY A 709 9.89 11.63 -13.66
CA GLY A 709 9.69 12.10 -12.30
C GLY A 709 8.78 13.33 -12.22
N MET A 710 8.48 13.78 -11.01
CA MET A 710 7.69 15.01 -10.80
C MET A 710 8.54 16.26 -11.08
N PRO A 711 8.00 17.32 -11.72
CA PRO A 711 8.77 18.51 -12.12
C PRO A 711 9.65 19.16 -11.02
N HIS A 712 9.19 19.16 -9.76
CA HIS A 712 9.92 19.73 -8.63
C HIS A 712 10.61 18.70 -7.71
N HIS A 713 10.53 17.40 -7.98
CA HIS A 713 11.29 16.40 -7.24
C HIS A 713 12.56 16.04 -8.02
N HIS A 714 13.72 16.18 -7.41
CA HIS A 714 14.99 15.93 -8.08
C HIS A 714 15.62 14.59 -7.66
N GLY A 715 15.02 13.51 -8.17
CA GLY A 715 15.72 12.25 -8.46
C GLY A 715 16.14 11.35 -7.29
N HIS A 716 16.68 11.87 -6.20
CA HIS A 716 16.79 11.16 -4.91
C HIS A 716 15.56 11.42 -4.02
N GLU A 717 14.88 12.55 -4.25
CA GLU A 717 13.64 12.95 -3.59
C GLU A 717 12.39 12.44 -4.31
N ASP A 718 12.54 11.79 -5.47
CA ASP A 718 11.45 11.18 -6.21
C ASP A 718 11.19 9.75 -5.72
N ARG A 719 9.92 9.35 -5.73
CA ARG A 719 9.47 8.03 -5.29
C ARG A 719 9.70 6.94 -6.36
N TRP A 720 9.90 7.33 -7.62
CA TRP A 720 10.07 6.41 -8.73
C TRP A 720 11.54 6.32 -9.20
N TYR A 721 11.89 5.21 -9.81
CA TYR A 721 13.16 5.09 -10.53
C TYR A 721 13.00 5.73 -11.92
N THR A 722 13.55 6.94 -12.11
CA THR A 722 13.37 7.74 -13.33
C THR A 722 14.56 7.62 -14.29
N LYS A 723 14.37 7.99 -15.56
CA LYS A 723 15.48 8.06 -16.55
C LYS A 723 16.60 8.97 -16.06
N GLY A 724 16.27 10.12 -15.46
CA GLY A 724 17.27 11.04 -14.91
C GLY A 724 18.05 10.45 -13.73
N ARG A 725 17.44 9.54 -12.96
CA ARG A 725 18.14 8.75 -11.93
C ARG A 725 19.05 7.69 -12.55
N GLY A 726 18.55 6.91 -13.51
CA GLY A 726 19.36 5.95 -14.26
C GLY A 726 20.60 6.57 -14.91
N GLN A 727 20.48 7.78 -15.47
CA GLN A 727 21.62 8.53 -16.02
C GLN A 727 22.66 8.92 -14.96
N ARG A 728 22.23 9.42 -13.79
CA ARG A 728 23.16 9.78 -12.70
C ARG A 728 23.84 8.54 -12.12
N ASP A 729 23.08 7.48 -11.87
CA ASP A 729 23.61 6.24 -11.29
C ASP A 729 24.58 5.56 -12.29
N LEU A 730 24.29 5.58 -13.60
CA LEU A 730 25.22 5.14 -14.64
C LEU A 730 26.52 5.94 -14.64
N SER A 731 26.47 7.28 -14.54
CA SER A 731 27.66 8.12 -14.45
C SER A 731 28.49 7.79 -13.21
N LYS A 732 27.86 7.63 -12.04
CA LYS A 732 28.54 7.22 -10.80
C LYS A 732 29.27 5.88 -10.97
N LEU A 733 28.61 4.89 -11.58
CA LEU A 733 29.18 3.56 -11.80
C LEU A 733 30.34 3.59 -12.80
N LYS A 734 30.23 4.33 -13.91
CA LYS A 734 31.31 4.48 -14.91
C LYS A 734 32.51 5.26 -14.38
N ASN A 735 32.30 6.23 -13.49
CA ASN A 735 33.36 7.06 -12.90
C ASN A 735 33.93 6.48 -11.58
N ASN A 736 33.36 5.40 -11.04
CA ASN A 736 33.62 4.87 -9.70
C ASN A 736 33.40 5.90 -8.56
N GLU A 737 32.36 6.73 -8.69
CA GLU A 737 31.99 7.81 -7.76
C GLU A 737 30.91 7.38 -6.73
N MET A 738 30.81 6.09 -6.43
CA MET A 738 29.81 5.54 -5.52
C MET A 738 30.04 6.02 -4.08
N THR A 739 29.08 6.75 -3.51
CA THR A 739 29.24 7.32 -2.16
C THR A 739 28.99 6.28 -1.06
N ARG A 740 29.44 6.59 0.17
CA ARG A 740 29.17 5.76 1.36
C ARG A 740 27.67 5.54 1.61
N GLU A 741 26.82 6.46 1.16
CA GLU A 741 25.37 6.37 1.32
C GLU A 741 24.72 5.55 0.21
N ASP A 742 25.20 5.67 -1.04
CA ASP A 742 24.78 4.81 -2.15
C ASP A 742 25.09 3.33 -1.84
N LEU A 743 26.31 3.07 -1.34
CA LEU A 743 26.77 1.72 -1.00
C LEU A 743 26.04 1.14 0.21
N LYS A 744 25.78 1.94 1.26
CA LYS A 744 24.86 1.54 2.34
C LYS A 744 23.44 1.31 1.86
N GLY A 745 23.00 2.03 0.82
CA GLY A 745 21.72 1.81 0.16
C GLY A 745 21.66 0.44 -0.50
N ILE A 746 22.64 0.14 -1.36
CA ILE A 746 22.78 -1.17 -2.03
C ILE A 746 22.84 -2.29 -0.99
N GLU A 747 23.79 -2.26 -0.05
CA GLU A 747 23.99 -3.31 0.96
C GLU A 747 22.79 -3.51 1.91
N LYS A 748 21.96 -2.48 2.12
CA LYS A 748 20.72 -2.57 2.90
C LYS A 748 19.61 -3.36 2.18
N TYR A 749 19.66 -3.42 0.85
CA TYR A 749 18.65 -4.11 0.02
C TYR A 749 19.19 -5.42 -0.59
N ILE A 750 20.45 -5.45 -1.03
CA ILE A 750 21.23 -6.61 -1.47
C ILE A 750 22.54 -6.66 -0.67
N PRO A 751 22.61 -7.38 0.46
CA PRO A 751 23.86 -7.63 1.15
C PRO A 751 24.85 -8.40 0.26
N GLY A 752 26.01 -7.82 -0.03
CA GLY A 752 27.03 -8.32 -0.94
C GLY A 752 26.89 -7.90 -2.40
N GLY A 753 25.83 -7.17 -2.78
CA GLY A 753 25.59 -6.77 -4.19
C GLY A 753 26.64 -5.81 -4.74
N TRP A 754 27.43 -5.14 -3.87
CA TRP A 754 28.58 -4.36 -4.30
C TRP A 754 29.82 -5.21 -4.60
N GLU A 755 29.94 -6.39 -3.99
CA GLU A 755 31.07 -7.30 -4.18
C GLU A 755 30.95 -8.01 -5.53
N ASP A 756 29.74 -8.46 -5.89
CA ASP A 756 29.44 -8.99 -7.23
C ASP A 756 29.78 -7.96 -8.34
N PHE A 757 29.54 -6.67 -8.08
CA PHE A 757 29.89 -5.57 -8.99
C PHE A 757 31.41 -5.31 -9.08
N ILE A 758 32.15 -5.47 -7.99
CA ILE A 758 33.62 -5.31 -7.98
C ILE A 758 34.32 -6.50 -8.65
N GLU A 759 33.88 -7.73 -8.37
CA GLU A 759 34.59 -8.94 -8.80
C GLU A 759 34.49 -9.18 -10.33
N HIS A 760 33.49 -8.60 -11.00
CA HIS A 760 33.19 -8.83 -12.43
C HIS A 760 33.48 -7.65 -13.37
N GLN A 761 34.29 -6.65 -12.95
CA GLN A 761 34.47 -5.36 -13.66
C GLN A 761 34.78 -5.43 -15.18
N HIS A 762 35.39 -6.51 -15.68
CA HIS A 762 35.70 -6.65 -17.10
C HIS A 762 34.47 -6.78 -18.01
N ASP A 763 33.43 -7.50 -17.60
CA ASP A 763 32.19 -7.64 -18.39
C ASP A 763 31.17 -6.56 -18.08
N SER A 764 31.20 -6.00 -16.86
CA SER A 764 30.29 -4.94 -16.41
C SER A 764 30.37 -3.67 -17.26
N LEU A 765 31.55 -3.28 -17.77
CA LEU A 765 31.69 -2.09 -18.62
C LEU A 765 30.98 -2.23 -19.99
N ALA A 766 30.94 -3.45 -20.55
CA ALA A 766 30.18 -3.73 -21.77
C ALA A 766 28.67 -3.69 -21.48
N SER A 767 28.23 -4.32 -20.39
CA SER A 767 26.83 -4.29 -19.94
C SER A 767 26.32 -2.85 -19.66
N LEU A 768 27.13 -2.02 -18.98
CA LEU A 768 26.85 -0.59 -18.76
C LEU A 768 26.85 0.26 -20.03
N SER A 769 27.42 -0.24 -21.14
CA SER A 769 27.37 0.44 -22.44
C SER A 769 26.06 0.12 -23.17
N GLU A 770 25.60 -1.13 -23.15
CA GLU A 770 24.24 -1.50 -23.60
C GLU A 770 23.15 -0.80 -22.77
N TYR A 771 23.34 -0.68 -21.45
CA TYR A 771 22.42 0.08 -20.59
C TYR A 771 22.35 1.57 -20.96
N GLU A 772 23.46 2.17 -21.43
CA GLU A 772 23.45 3.55 -21.92
C GLU A 772 22.62 3.68 -23.21
N GLU A 773 22.65 2.67 -24.09
CA GLU A 773 21.80 2.60 -25.29
C GLU A 773 20.32 2.42 -24.92
N TYR A 774 20.01 1.58 -23.92
CA TYR A 774 18.66 1.46 -23.35
C TYR A 774 18.14 2.82 -22.85
N LEU A 775 18.92 3.54 -22.03
CA LEU A 775 18.55 4.88 -21.55
C LEU A 775 18.38 5.91 -22.69
N LYS A 776 19.12 5.77 -23.79
CA LYS A 776 18.93 6.59 -25.00
C LYS A 776 17.63 6.24 -25.74
N SER A 777 17.20 4.97 -25.75
CA SER A 777 15.93 4.56 -26.37
C SER A 777 14.68 5.03 -25.61
N ILE A 778 14.76 5.23 -24.29
CA ILE A 778 13.66 5.80 -23.50
C ILE A 778 13.55 7.29 -23.84
N GLN A 779 12.56 7.69 -24.64
CA GLN A 779 12.31 9.08 -25.00
C GLN A 779 10.96 9.54 -24.43
N PRO A 780 10.91 9.97 -23.15
CA PRO A 780 9.66 10.42 -22.54
C PRO A 780 9.20 11.72 -23.21
N GLU A 781 7.90 11.85 -23.48
CA GLU A 781 7.28 13.08 -23.98
C GLU A 781 7.58 14.27 -23.04
N GLU A 782 7.60 15.50 -23.56
CA GLU A 782 7.70 16.67 -22.69
C GLU A 782 6.38 16.87 -21.94
N PHE A 783 6.48 17.33 -20.69
CA PHE A 783 5.29 17.68 -19.91
C PHE A 783 4.60 18.90 -20.52
N THR A 784 3.51 18.67 -21.24
CA THR A 784 2.55 19.71 -21.56
C THR A 784 1.67 20.01 -20.33
N PRO A 785 1.05 21.20 -20.24
CA PRO A 785 0.09 21.51 -19.18
C PRO A 785 -1.06 20.49 -19.09
N GLU A 786 -1.48 19.94 -20.24
CA GLU A 786 -2.48 18.88 -20.33
C GLU A 786 -1.97 17.55 -19.73
N LEU A 787 -0.77 17.10 -20.11
CA LEU A 787 -0.20 15.85 -19.56
C LEU A 787 0.03 15.94 -18.05
N LEU A 788 0.45 17.11 -17.54
CA LEU A 788 0.57 17.34 -16.09
C LEU A 788 -0.79 17.17 -15.42
N TYR A 789 -1.83 17.87 -15.90
CA TYR A 789 -3.19 17.78 -15.37
C TYR A 789 -3.73 16.34 -15.35
N TRP A 790 -3.56 15.58 -16.44
CA TRP A 790 -3.96 14.17 -16.53
C TRP A 790 -3.14 13.23 -15.64
N ALA A 791 -1.89 13.59 -15.33
CA ALA A 791 -1.06 12.90 -14.35
C ALA A 791 -1.46 13.25 -12.89
N GLY A 792 -2.35 14.23 -12.69
CA GLY A 792 -2.72 14.81 -11.39
C GLY A 792 -1.70 15.80 -10.85
N VAL A 793 -0.86 16.39 -11.71
CA VAL A 793 0.17 17.38 -11.37
C VAL A 793 -0.31 18.75 -11.86
N ASP A 794 -0.30 19.78 -11.01
CA ASP A 794 -0.75 21.11 -11.43
C ASP A 794 0.24 21.68 -12.46
N PRO A 795 -0.23 22.13 -13.63
CA PRO A 795 0.66 22.63 -14.67
C PRO A 795 1.40 23.92 -14.31
N ASP A 796 0.89 24.72 -13.36
CA ASP A 796 1.44 26.03 -12.99
C ASP A 796 2.58 25.89 -11.98
N ILE A 797 2.42 24.97 -11.02
CA ILE A 797 3.31 24.85 -9.85
C ILE A 797 3.81 23.41 -9.59
N GLY A 798 3.47 22.42 -10.42
CA GLY A 798 4.20 21.15 -10.59
C GLY A 798 4.30 20.15 -9.42
N TYR A 799 3.71 20.43 -8.26
CA TYR A 799 3.45 19.45 -7.18
C TYR A 799 2.25 18.55 -7.54
N PRO A 800 1.69 17.82 -6.56
CA PRO A 800 0.43 17.07 -6.71
C PRO A 800 -0.86 17.80 -6.43
N ILE A 801 -1.86 17.52 -7.25
CA ILE A 801 -3.23 17.98 -7.06
C ILE A 801 -3.97 17.10 -6.05
N ARG A 802 -4.68 17.73 -5.09
CA ARG A 802 -5.42 17.01 -4.05
C ARG A 802 -6.84 16.69 -4.49
N ASN A 803 -7.15 15.40 -4.56
CA ASN A 803 -8.51 14.91 -4.76
C ASN A 803 -9.53 15.60 -3.82
N HIS A 804 -10.71 15.89 -4.34
CA HIS A 804 -11.87 16.35 -3.56
C HIS A 804 -12.92 15.24 -3.52
N ASN A 805 -13.62 15.10 -2.39
CA ASN A 805 -14.55 14.00 -2.15
C ASN A 805 -15.86 14.08 -2.97
N PHE A 806 -16.12 15.20 -3.63
CA PHE A 806 -17.35 15.47 -4.36
C PHE A 806 -17.05 16.15 -5.70
N ALA A 807 -17.64 15.65 -6.78
CA ALA A 807 -17.63 16.29 -8.09
C ALA A 807 -18.92 17.07 -8.27
N VAL A 808 -18.81 18.35 -8.65
CA VAL A 808 -19.94 19.31 -8.69
C VAL A 808 -20.08 19.88 -10.10
N ASP A 809 -21.28 19.76 -10.69
CA ASP A 809 -21.60 20.43 -11.95
C ASP A 809 -22.25 21.80 -11.66
N ARG A 810 -21.47 22.88 -11.82
CA ARG A 810 -21.95 24.26 -11.61
C ARG A 810 -23.14 24.64 -12.50
N GLU A 811 -23.30 24.05 -13.69
CA GLU A 811 -24.45 24.35 -14.59
C GLU A 811 -25.74 23.63 -14.15
N ARG A 812 -25.62 22.55 -13.36
CA ARG A 812 -26.77 21.81 -12.81
C ARG A 812 -27.09 22.16 -11.36
N SER A 813 -26.17 22.81 -10.68
CA SER A 813 -26.27 23.27 -9.29
C SER A 813 -27.34 24.35 -9.07
N VAL A 814 -27.79 24.50 -7.83
CA VAL A 814 -28.59 25.63 -7.35
C VAL A 814 -27.68 26.53 -6.52
N VAL A 815 -27.51 27.80 -6.91
CA VAL A 815 -26.75 28.79 -6.12
C VAL A 815 -27.72 29.58 -5.25
N VAL A 816 -27.38 29.74 -3.97
CA VAL A 816 -28.10 30.57 -2.99
C VAL A 816 -27.13 31.55 -2.39
N ASP A 817 -27.55 32.81 -2.31
CA ASP A 817 -26.78 33.85 -1.65
C ASP A 817 -27.00 33.81 -0.13
N VAL A 818 -25.90 33.86 0.62
CA VAL A 818 -25.86 33.63 2.08
C VAL A 818 -24.93 34.64 2.75
N PRO A 819 -25.24 35.16 3.94
CA PRO A 819 -24.32 36.04 4.68
C PRO A 819 -22.95 35.41 4.91
N ASP A 820 -21.88 36.12 4.54
CA ASP A 820 -20.49 35.68 4.60
C ASP A 820 -20.08 35.06 5.94
N ARG A 821 -20.44 35.72 7.05
CA ARG A 821 -20.10 35.24 8.40
C ARG A 821 -20.86 33.97 8.79
N TYR A 822 -22.03 33.70 8.19
CA TYR A 822 -22.81 32.49 8.40
C TYR A 822 -22.22 31.25 7.69
N LEU A 823 -21.38 31.48 6.67
CA LEU A 823 -20.60 30.42 5.99
C LEU A 823 -19.29 30.10 6.72
N GLN A 824 -18.68 31.09 7.37
CA GLN A 824 -17.46 30.92 8.18
C GLN A 824 -17.73 30.24 9.53
N SER A 825 -18.94 30.36 10.08
CA SER A 825 -19.34 29.73 11.34
C SER A 825 -20.82 29.30 11.29
N PRO A 826 -21.13 28.12 10.74
CA PRO A 826 -22.50 27.62 10.68
C PRO A 826 -23.05 27.36 12.07
N VAL A 827 -24.33 27.71 12.30
CA VAL A 827 -24.97 27.59 13.61
C VAL A 827 -25.53 26.18 13.78
N ILE A 828 -25.24 25.58 14.95
CA ILE A 828 -25.66 24.22 15.31
C ILE A 828 -27.07 24.25 15.92
N GLU A 829 -27.95 23.41 15.39
CA GLU A 829 -29.33 23.23 15.86
C GLU A 829 -29.36 22.39 17.17
N PRO A 830 -30.04 22.86 18.23
CA PRO A 830 -29.86 22.34 19.59
C PRO A 830 -30.54 21.00 19.90
N VAL A 831 -31.49 20.53 19.08
CA VAL A 831 -32.20 19.25 19.30
C VAL A 831 -31.51 18.08 18.60
N THR A 832 -31.00 18.30 17.39
CA THR A 832 -30.34 17.27 16.56
C THR A 832 -28.82 17.36 16.59
N GLY A 833 -28.24 18.47 17.04
CA GLY A 833 -26.79 18.71 17.04
C GLY A 833 -26.22 18.91 15.63
N ARG A 834 -27.05 19.22 14.63
CA ARG A 834 -26.68 19.33 13.21
C ARG A 834 -26.51 20.80 12.81
N ASN A 835 -25.65 21.09 11.84
CA ASN A 835 -25.63 22.41 11.18
C ASN A 835 -26.98 22.64 10.48
N LEU A 836 -27.61 23.80 10.72
CA LEU A 836 -28.89 24.17 10.10
C LEU A 836 -28.81 25.57 9.51
N TRP A 837 -28.97 25.68 8.19
CA TRP A 837 -29.00 26.95 7.48
C TRP A 837 -30.43 27.45 7.33
N ILE A 838 -30.71 28.60 7.91
CA ILE A 838 -31.93 29.38 7.66
C ILE A 838 -31.63 30.29 6.46
N LEU A 839 -32.33 30.08 5.35
CA LEU A 839 -32.07 30.75 4.07
C LEU A 839 -33.31 31.51 3.58
N PRO A 840 -33.13 32.62 2.83
CA PRO A 840 -34.25 33.33 2.23
C PRO A 840 -34.93 32.50 1.13
N CYS A 841 -36.25 32.50 1.16
CA CYS A 841 -37.10 31.94 0.11
C CYS A 841 -37.41 33.01 -0.94
N SER A 842 -36.43 33.40 -1.75
CA SER A 842 -36.63 34.38 -2.82
C SER A 842 -37.47 33.83 -3.98
N GLU A 843 -38.05 34.70 -4.82
CA GLU A 843 -38.74 34.28 -6.06
C GLU A 843 -37.83 33.52 -7.04
N HIS A 844 -36.51 33.74 -6.94
CA HIS A 844 -35.50 33.02 -7.73
C HIS A 844 -35.14 31.64 -7.14
N PHE A 845 -35.43 31.40 -5.85
CA PHE A 845 -35.19 30.10 -5.22
C PHE A 845 -36.30 29.10 -5.56
N ASN A 846 -36.11 28.35 -6.65
CA ASN A 846 -37.06 27.33 -7.05
C ASN A 846 -37.03 26.13 -6.09
N LYS A 847 -38.02 26.04 -5.19
CA LYS A 847 -38.19 24.91 -4.26
C LYS A 847 -38.23 23.55 -4.96
N ALA A 848 -38.69 23.48 -6.22
CA ALA A 848 -38.72 22.23 -6.98
C ALA A 848 -37.33 21.76 -7.46
N SER A 849 -36.32 22.64 -7.58
CA SER A 849 -34.97 22.20 -7.98
C SER A 849 -34.24 21.40 -6.91
N MET A 850 -34.58 21.54 -5.62
CA MET A 850 -34.06 20.66 -4.56
C MET A 850 -34.75 19.29 -4.49
N ILE A 851 -35.79 19.04 -5.28
CA ILE A 851 -36.52 17.75 -5.33
C ILE A 851 -35.81 16.75 -6.29
N HIS A 852 -34.80 17.20 -7.03
CA HIS A 852 -34.15 16.46 -8.13
C HIS A 852 -32.65 16.19 -7.92
N ASP A 853 -32.20 15.99 -6.66
CA ASP A 853 -30.81 15.68 -6.30
C ASP A 853 -29.75 16.62 -6.94
N LYS A 854 -30.07 17.91 -7.07
CA LYS A 854 -29.13 18.94 -7.54
C LYS A 854 -28.22 19.41 -6.40
N ASP A 855 -26.94 19.58 -6.72
CA ASP A 855 -25.97 20.20 -5.81
C ASP A 855 -26.42 21.60 -5.35
N LEU A 856 -26.29 21.89 -4.06
CA LEU A 856 -26.54 23.21 -3.50
C LEU A 856 -25.21 23.94 -3.27
N LEU A 857 -25.13 25.15 -3.81
CA LEU A 857 -23.99 26.04 -3.66
C LEU A 857 -24.41 27.26 -2.85
N PHE A 858 -23.64 27.59 -1.83
CA PHE A 858 -23.75 28.85 -1.11
C PHE A 858 -22.74 29.84 -1.67
N ARG A 859 -23.20 30.98 -2.17
CA ARG A 859 -22.35 32.11 -2.52
C ARG A 859 -22.43 33.14 -1.41
N ALA A 860 -21.27 33.63 -0.98
CA ALA A 860 -21.18 34.68 0.02
C ALA A 860 -21.60 36.02 -0.61
N GLU A 861 -22.59 36.66 0.00
CA GLU A 861 -23.32 37.81 -0.57
C GLU A 861 -22.48 39.10 -0.68
N LYS A 862 -21.35 39.22 0.05
CA LYS A 862 -20.40 40.33 -0.08
C LYS A 862 -19.09 39.93 -0.74
N SER A 863 -18.46 38.84 -0.32
CA SER A 863 -17.16 38.42 -0.86
C SER A 863 -17.23 37.60 -2.15
N GLY A 864 -18.41 37.16 -2.59
CA GLY A 864 -18.58 36.29 -3.75
C GLY A 864 -18.04 34.86 -3.57
N ARG A 865 -17.46 34.52 -2.41
CA ARG A 865 -16.91 33.19 -2.10
C ARG A 865 -17.95 32.09 -2.26
N ILE A 866 -17.69 31.07 -3.09
CA ILE A 866 -18.63 29.97 -3.35
C ILE A 866 -18.23 28.73 -2.55
N TYR A 867 -19.21 28.11 -1.88
CA TYR A 867 -19.08 26.88 -1.12
C TYR A 867 -20.10 25.85 -1.61
N HIS A 868 -19.72 24.57 -1.66
CA HIS A 868 -20.62 23.45 -1.85
C HIS A 868 -21.20 22.98 -0.52
N LEU A 869 -22.50 22.68 -0.51
CA LEU A 869 -23.15 21.92 0.56
C LEU A 869 -23.54 20.53 0.01
N PRO A 870 -22.71 19.49 0.22
CA PRO A 870 -23.05 18.14 -0.22
C PRO A 870 -24.24 17.61 0.59
N ASN A 871 -25.02 16.73 -0.06
CA ASN A 871 -26.21 16.09 0.51
C ASN A 871 -27.22 17.11 1.09
N ALA A 872 -27.33 18.30 0.48
CA ALA A 872 -28.21 19.35 0.94
C ALA A 872 -29.68 18.94 0.85
N LYS A 873 -30.43 19.04 1.95
CA LYS A 873 -31.88 18.78 2.00
C LYS A 873 -32.64 19.83 2.77
N MET A 874 -33.83 20.16 2.28
CA MET A 874 -34.77 21.04 2.96
C MET A 874 -35.48 20.29 4.10
N VAL A 875 -35.63 20.95 5.24
CA VAL A 875 -36.36 20.44 6.42
C VAL A 875 -37.36 21.47 6.92
N ASP A 876 -38.24 21.04 7.84
CA ASP A 876 -39.16 21.94 8.52
C ASP A 876 -38.41 23.04 9.28
N VAL A 877 -38.87 24.28 9.12
CA VAL A 877 -38.32 25.44 9.82
C VAL A 877 -38.64 25.32 11.31
N PRO A 878 -37.62 25.30 12.22
CA PRO A 878 -37.87 25.24 13.65
C PRO A 878 -38.75 26.40 14.12
N LYS A 879 -39.66 26.13 15.08
CA LYS A 879 -40.45 27.20 15.68
C LYS A 879 -39.57 28.05 16.60
N SER A 880 -39.72 29.37 16.51
CA SER A 880 -39.04 30.31 17.41
C SER A 880 -39.52 30.16 18.86
N GLY A 881 -38.63 29.77 19.77
CA GLY A 881 -38.87 29.69 21.21
C GLY A 881 -38.35 28.39 21.85
N GLY A 882 -38.21 28.38 23.18
CA GLY A 882 -37.68 27.24 23.92
C GLY A 882 -36.20 27.01 23.59
N LEU A 883 -35.80 25.77 23.34
CA LEU A 883 -34.40 25.42 23.05
C LEU A 883 -33.83 26.16 21.81
N HIS A 884 -34.68 26.57 20.87
CA HIS A 884 -34.28 27.28 19.64
C HIS A 884 -34.07 28.79 19.80
N GLU A 885 -34.25 29.36 20.99
CA GLU A 885 -34.13 30.80 21.19
C GLU A 885 -32.68 31.29 21.01
N ASP A 886 -31.70 30.62 21.62
CA ASP A 886 -30.28 30.94 21.45
C ASP A 886 -29.76 30.58 20.05
N PHE A 887 -30.35 29.57 19.40
CA PHE A 887 -30.09 29.26 17.98
C PHE A 887 -30.47 30.45 17.08
N TYR A 888 -31.70 30.95 17.21
CA TYR A 888 -32.15 32.07 16.39
C TYR A 888 -31.38 33.37 16.67
N ARG A 889 -30.95 33.61 17.92
CA ARG A 889 -30.08 34.75 18.26
C ARG A 889 -28.71 34.68 17.55
N GLN A 890 -28.13 33.48 17.44
CA GLN A 890 -26.87 33.29 16.70
C GLN A 890 -27.06 33.47 15.19
N VAL A 891 -28.14 32.94 14.61
CA VAL A 891 -28.48 33.18 13.19
C VAL A 891 -28.68 34.67 12.91
N GLU A 892 -29.45 35.37 13.74
CA GLU A 892 -29.67 36.82 13.62
C GLU A 892 -28.37 37.62 13.72
N THR A 893 -27.47 37.25 14.64
CA THR A 893 -26.14 37.85 14.76
C THR A 893 -25.30 37.67 13.49
N ALA A 894 -25.31 36.47 12.89
CA ALA A 894 -24.56 36.19 11.67
C ALA A 894 -25.10 36.94 10.44
N TYR A 895 -26.43 37.12 10.35
CA TYR A 895 -27.08 37.96 9.35
C TYR A 895 -26.70 39.44 9.53
N LEU A 896 -26.85 39.98 10.74
CA LEU A 896 -26.55 41.39 11.05
C LEU A 896 -25.06 41.73 10.83
N ALA A 897 -24.15 40.80 11.11
CA ALA A 897 -22.71 40.97 10.89
C ALA A 897 -22.31 41.11 9.40
N THR A 898 -23.22 40.83 8.46
CA THR A 898 -23.03 41.06 7.01
C THR A 898 -23.98 42.16 6.48
N GLY A 899 -24.71 42.85 7.36
CA GLY A 899 -25.65 43.92 7.02
C GLY A 899 -27.08 43.47 6.66
N PHE A 900 -27.44 42.22 6.95
CA PHE A 900 -28.75 41.64 6.62
C PHE A 900 -29.64 41.41 7.84
N ASN A 901 -30.96 41.36 7.62
CA ASN A 901 -31.92 40.88 8.60
C ASN A 901 -32.29 39.43 8.30
N ILE A 902 -32.55 38.63 9.34
CA ILE A 902 -33.07 37.27 9.16
C ILE A 902 -34.45 37.32 8.44
N PRO A 903 -34.71 36.48 7.41
CA PRO A 903 -35.96 36.54 6.64
C PRO A 903 -37.19 36.25 7.51
N SER A 904 -38.38 36.70 7.10
CA SER A 904 -39.62 36.44 7.84
C SER A 904 -39.89 34.94 8.01
N PHE A 905 -40.74 34.53 8.96
CA PHE A 905 -41.06 33.09 9.14
C PHE A 905 -41.76 32.47 7.91
N LYS A 906 -42.44 33.29 7.08
CA LYS A 906 -43.09 32.83 5.84
C LYS A 906 -42.12 32.73 4.66
N ASP A 907 -41.04 33.53 4.72
CA ASP A 907 -40.11 33.77 3.62
C ASP A 907 -38.72 33.15 3.90
N ARG A 908 -38.67 32.16 4.79
CA ARG A 908 -37.47 31.37 5.11
C ARG A 908 -37.67 29.89 4.83
N ILE A 909 -36.59 29.22 4.45
CA ILE A 909 -36.48 27.76 4.45
C ILE A 909 -35.40 27.34 5.45
N ALA A 910 -35.41 26.07 5.84
CA ALA A 910 -34.36 25.46 6.65
C ALA A 910 -33.71 24.34 5.84
N VAL A 911 -32.37 24.30 5.81
CA VAL A 911 -31.58 23.34 5.03
C VAL A 911 -30.52 22.70 5.93
N ILE A 912 -30.29 21.39 5.75
CA ILE A 912 -29.20 20.61 6.36
C ILE A 912 -28.35 19.94 5.27
N GLY A 913 -27.17 19.47 5.62
CA GLY A 913 -26.15 18.96 4.68
C GLY A 913 -24.79 18.83 5.38
N SER A 914 -23.77 18.30 4.70
CA SER A 914 -22.50 17.89 5.35
C SER A 914 -21.38 18.95 5.35
N GLY A 915 -21.60 20.13 4.76
CA GLY A 915 -20.63 21.22 4.64
C GLY A 915 -20.93 22.45 5.52
N PRO A 916 -20.65 23.69 5.06
CA PRO A 916 -20.16 24.06 3.73
C PRO A 916 -18.68 23.76 3.52
N TYR A 917 -18.30 23.43 2.27
CA TYR A 917 -16.90 23.28 1.83
C TYR A 917 -16.59 24.27 0.72
N PRO A 918 -15.47 25.00 0.72
CA PRO A 918 -15.12 25.90 -0.38
C PRO A 918 -15.15 25.19 -1.75
N LEU A 919 -15.84 25.77 -2.72
CA LEU A 919 -15.96 25.21 -4.06
C LEU A 919 -14.81 25.70 -4.92
N PHE A 920 -13.89 24.78 -5.21
CA PHE A 920 -12.79 24.97 -6.14
C PHE A 920 -13.28 25.50 -7.52
N ASP A 921 -12.60 26.49 -8.12
CA ASP A 921 -13.01 27.11 -9.39
C ASP A 921 -12.36 26.46 -10.64
N LEU A 922 -13.10 26.46 -11.76
CA LEU A 922 -12.75 25.79 -13.02
C LEU A 922 -11.75 26.54 -13.89
N ARG A 923 -11.47 27.80 -13.58
CA ARG A 923 -10.59 28.65 -14.36
C ARG A 923 -9.13 28.37 -14.01
N GLN A 924 -8.31 28.09 -15.03
CA GLN A 924 -6.85 28.24 -14.84
C GLN A 924 -6.56 29.71 -14.56
N PRO A 925 -5.79 30.02 -13.51
CA PRO A 925 -5.48 31.41 -13.20
C PRO A 925 -4.60 32.00 -14.32
N ASN A 926 -4.64 33.32 -14.46
CA ASN A 926 -3.81 34.01 -15.44
C ASN A 926 -2.31 33.84 -15.07
N GLN A 927 -1.64 32.86 -15.67
CA GLN A 927 -0.21 32.57 -15.45
C GLN A 927 0.71 33.77 -15.76
N LYS A 928 0.25 34.73 -16.58
CA LYS A 928 0.99 35.96 -16.91
C LYS A 928 0.77 37.09 -15.90
N ALA A 929 -0.21 36.96 -15.01
CA ALA A 929 -0.46 37.92 -13.94
C ALA A 929 0.51 37.71 -12.77
N GLN A 930 0.95 38.82 -12.20
CA GLN A 930 1.77 38.87 -10.98
C GLN A 930 0.99 38.30 -9.79
N SER A 931 1.61 38.15 -8.62
CA SER A 931 0.90 37.68 -7.42
C SER A 931 1.34 38.41 -6.16
N LEU A 932 0.37 38.73 -5.30
CA LEU A 932 0.58 39.41 -4.04
C LEU A 932 -0.25 38.77 -2.93
N ASN A 933 0.39 38.42 -1.83
CA ASN A 933 -0.28 37.92 -0.63
C ASN A 933 -0.65 39.09 0.29
N VAL A 934 -1.86 39.11 0.83
CA VAL A 934 -2.35 40.12 1.78
C VAL A 934 -3.16 39.47 2.90
N GLU A 935 -3.12 40.04 4.10
CA GLU A 935 -3.88 39.56 5.27
C GLU A 935 -5.40 39.65 5.04
N THR A 936 -6.19 38.74 5.64
CA THR A 936 -7.65 38.62 5.51
C THR A 936 -8.40 39.95 5.61
N HIS A 937 -8.04 40.84 6.54
CA HIS A 937 -8.70 42.14 6.68
C HIS A 937 -8.50 43.06 5.46
N VAL A 938 -7.31 43.02 4.85
CA VAL A 938 -7.01 43.78 3.62
C VAL A 938 -7.69 43.12 2.42
N PHE A 939 -7.65 41.78 2.35
CA PHE A 939 -8.29 41.00 1.30
C PHE A 939 -9.80 41.25 1.24
N GLU A 940 -10.49 41.12 2.38
CA GLU A 940 -11.91 41.39 2.49
C GLU A 940 -12.22 42.88 2.22
N GLY A 941 -11.38 43.81 2.70
CA GLY A 941 -11.56 45.25 2.47
C GLY A 941 -11.48 45.68 1.00
N LEU A 942 -10.57 45.09 0.22
CA LEU A 942 -10.44 45.32 -1.24
C LEU A 942 -11.65 44.82 -2.03
N VAL A 943 -12.48 43.94 -1.44
CA VAL A 943 -13.68 43.37 -2.06
C VAL A 943 -14.97 44.03 -1.56
N SER A 944 -15.10 44.21 -0.24
CA SER A 944 -16.21 44.89 0.42
C SER A 944 -15.68 45.54 1.70
N PRO A 945 -15.73 46.88 1.82
CA PRO A 945 -15.22 47.57 3.00
C PRO A 945 -15.96 47.16 4.28
N GLU A 946 -17.24 46.77 4.16
CA GLU A 946 -18.11 46.42 5.27
C GLU A 946 -17.66 45.14 5.99
N LEU A 947 -17.10 44.15 5.25
CA LEU A 947 -16.62 42.90 5.83
C LEU A 947 -15.45 43.14 6.78
N ALA A 948 -14.49 43.98 6.37
CA ALA A 948 -13.29 44.30 7.13
C ALA A 948 -13.46 45.48 8.12
N GLY A 949 -14.64 46.10 8.16
CA GLY A 949 -14.94 47.23 9.03
C GLY A 949 -14.38 48.58 8.55
N TYR A 950 -13.98 48.69 7.29
CA TYR A 950 -13.62 49.97 6.68
C TYR A 950 -14.88 50.82 6.43
N LYS A 951 -14.74 52.14 6.59
CA LYS A 951 -15.83 53.10 6.36
C LYS A 951 -16.02 53.47 4.89
N TYR A 952 -15.00 53.27 4.07
CA TYR A 952 -14.94 53.61 2.64
C TYR A 952 -14.26 52.48 1.87
N PRO A 953 -14.56 52.28 0.57
CA PRO A 953 -13.86 51.30 -0.26
C PRO A 953 -12.36 51.60 -0.30
N ILE A 954 -11.54 50.54 -0.17
CA ILE A 954 -10.09 50.64 -0.34
C ILE A 954 -9.71 50.13 -1.73
N SER A 955 -8.75 50.79 -2.36
CA SER A 955 -8.23 50.44 -3.69
C SER A 955 -6.71 50.34 -3.71
N GLY A 956 -6.04 50.39 -2.56
CA GLY A 956 -4.60 50.22 -2.48
C GLY A 956 -4.12 49.63 -1.15
N VAL A 957 -2.84 49.24 -1.13
CA VAL A 957 -2.15 48.72 0.06
C VAL A 957 -0.78 49.37 0.24
N ILE A 958 -0.39 49.58 1.51
CA ILE A 958 0.97 49.99 1.89
C ILE A 958 1.68 48.80 2.55
N LEU A 959 2.73 48.31 1.89
CA LEU A 959 3.49 47.14 2.30
C LEU A 959 4.96 47.50 2.56
N ARG A 960 5.64 46.71 3.38
CA ARG A 960 7.09 46.88 3.63
C ARG A 960 7.89 46.56 2.35
N ASP A 961 8.99 47.27 2.12
CA ASP A 961 9.98 46.87 1.11
C ASP A 961 10.71 45.59 1.56
N ASP A 962 10.16 44.45 1.17
CA ASP A 962 10.75 43.12 1.29
C ASP A 962 11.37 42.64 -0.05
N HIS A 963 11.86 43.59 -0.86
CA HIS A 963 12.34 43.35 -2.23
C HIS A 963 11.27 42.79 -3.19
N LEU A 964 10.00 43.01 -2.87
CA LEU A 964 8.86 42.72 -3.73
C LEU A 964 8.95 43.54 -5.03
N LYS A 965 9.01 42.85 -6.17
CA LYS A 965 9.00 43.46 -7.50
C LYS A 965 7.60 43.35 -8.09
N ILE A 966 6.78 44.37 -7.86
CA ILE A 966 5.49 44.57 -8.50
C ILE A 966 5.62 45.71 -9.52
N SER A 967 5.10 45.49 -10.72
CA SER A 967 4.94 46.50 -11.77
C SER A 967 3.46 46.71 -12.11
N ASP A 968 3.17 47.74 -12.88
CA ASP A 968 1.82 47.99 -13.40
C ASP A 968 1.33 46.81 -14.29
N GLY A 969 0.02 46.60 -14.36
CA GLY A 969 -0.61 45.49 -15.11
C GLY A 969 -1.21 44.38 -14.23
N ALA A 970 -1.61 43.27 -14.84
CA ALA A 970 -2.41 42.22 -14.20
C ALA A 970 -1.74 41.59 -12.95
N ILE A 971 -2.53 41.41 -11.89
CA ILE A 971 -2.11 40.84 -10.61
C ILE A 971 -3.19 39.98 -9.97
N ARG A 972 -2.77 38.92 -9.29
CA ARG A 972 -3.60 38.05 -8.45
C ARG A 972 -3.39 38.40 -6.98
N ILE A 973 -4.44 38.83 -6.32
CA ILE A 973 -4.43 39.14 -4.88
C ILE A 973 -4.85 37.89 -4.13
N ARG A 974 -4.03 37.44 -3.18
CA ARG A 974 -4.19 36.18 -2.43
C ARG A 974 -4.38 36.44 -0.95
N GLU A 975 -5.36 35.79 -0.36
CA GLU A 975 -5.65 35.91 1.07
C GLU A 975 -4.69 35.07 1.93
N GLN A 976 -4.20 35.68 3.01
CA GLN A 976 -3.52 35.01 4.11
C GLN A 976 -4.25 35.23 5.45
N ALA A 977 -4.20 34.21 6.30
CA ALA A 977 -4.59 34.27 7.71
C ALA A 977 -3.49 33.61 8.56
N ASP A 978 -3.07 34.27 9.64
CA ASP A 978 -1.98 33.82 10.53
C ASP A 978 -0.68 33.42 9.79
N GLY A 979 -0.38 34.10 8.68
CA GLY A 979 0.79 33.84 7.83
C GLY A 979 0.69 32.63 6.90
N GLN A 980 -0.45 31.92 6.87
CA GLN A 980 -0.74 30.85 5.92
C GLN A 980 -1.72 31.35 4.85
N SER A 981 -1.62 30.82 3.61
CA SER A 981 -2.65 31.09 2.60
C SER A 981 -4.00 30.53 3.07
N THR A 982 -5.12 31.20 2.79
CA THR A 982 -6.47 30.62 2.98
C THR A 982 -6.99 29.94 1.71
N GLY A 983 -6.39 30.28 0.57
CA GLY A 983 -6.68 29.75 -0.75
C GLY A 983 -7.65 30.61 -1.57
N TRP A 984 -8.21 31.67 -0.99
CA TRP A 984 -9.00 32.63 -1.77
C TRP A 984 -8.09 33.59 -2.54
N GLU A 985 -8.34 33.75 -3.83
CA GLU A 985 -7.67 34.76 -4.67
C GLU A 985 -8.65 35.41 -5.66
N PHE A 986 -8.34 36.61 -6.15
CA PHE A 986 -9.04 37.28 -7.24
C PHE A 986 -8.04 38.00 -8.16
N GLU A 987 -8.44 38.29 -9.40
CA GLU A 987 -7.60 39.00 -10.38
C GLU A 987 -8.02 40.47 -10.50
N THR A 988 -7.04 41.38 -10.47
CA THR A 988 -7.22 42.81 -10.75
C THR A 988 -5.99 43.33 -11.52
N GLU A 989 -5.87 44.65 -11.66
CA GLU A 989 -4.77 45.32 -12.34
C GLU A 989 -4.11 46.32 -11.40
N VAL A 990 -2.77 46.32 -11.35
CA VAL A 990 -1.98 47.36 -10.69
C VAL A 990 -2.01 48.60 -11.57
N LEU A 991 -2.64 49.67 -11.06
CA LEU A 991 -2.67 50.99 -11.71
C LEU A 991 -1.37 51.77 -11.45
N GLN A 992 -0.75 51.56 -10.29
CA GLN A 992 0.51 52.18 -9.91
C GLN A 992 1.19 51.40 -8.77
N ALA A 993 2.47 51.09 -8.93
CA ALA A 993 3.34 50.65 -7.83
C ALA A 993 4.49 51.65 -7.59
N LYS A 994 4.56 52.28 -6.41
CA LYS A 994 5.55 53.32 -6.07
C LYS A 994 6.17 53.10 -4.69
N TYR A 995 7.50 53.23 -4.61
CA TYR A 995 8.20 53.33 -3.34
C TYR A 995 8.00 54.72 -2.72
N ILE A 996 7.46 54.75 -1.49
CA ILE A 996 7.11 55.95 -0.73
C ILE A 996 7.93 56.04 0.58
N THR A 997 8.22 57.26 1.01
CA THR A 997 8.80 57.58 2.31
C THR A 997 7.72 58.10 3.26
N LEU A 998 8.03 58.25 4.56
CA LEU A 998 7.09 58.88 5.50
C LEU A 998 6.69 60.30 5.06
N LYS A 999 7.61 61.05 4.44
CA LYS A 999 7.33 62.38 3.89
C LYS A 999 6.34 62.35 2.72
N ASP A 1000 6.35 61.28 1.91
CA ASP A 1000 5.34 61.11 0.87
C ASP A 1000 3.95 60.88 1.51
N VAL A 1001 3.85 60.05 2.55
CA VAL A 1001 2.60 59.81 3.30
C VAL A 1001 2.08 61.08 4.00
N GLU A 1002 2.97 61.87 4.61
CA GLU A 1002 2.66 63.20 5.16
C GLU A 1002 2.10 64.17 4.10
N SER A 1003 2.36 63.92 2.80
CA SER A 1003 1.90 64.74 1.67
C SER A 1003 0.74 64.15 0.87
N PHE A 1004 0.18 63.00 1.28
CA PHE A 1004 -0.99 62.41 0.64
C PHE A 1004 -2.19 63.37 0.67
N THR A 1005 -3.07 63.24 -0.31
CA THR A 1005 -4.41 63.84 -0.30
C THR A 1005 -5.34 63.06 0.65
N GLU A 1006 -6.47 63.65 1.04
CA GLU A 1006 -7.51 62.91 1.79
C GLU A 1006 -8.02 61.69 1.00
N GLU A 1007 -8.10 61.80 -0.33
CA GLU A 1007 -8.52 60.71 -1.22
C GLU A 1007 -7.52 59.55 -1.25
N GLU A 1008 -6.21 59.83 -1.25
CA GLU A 1008 -5.16 58.80 -1.11
C GLU A 1008 -5.16 58.15 0.29
N VAL A 1009 -5.34 58.94 1.36
CA VAL A 1009 -5.43 58.39 2.73
C VAL A 1009 -6.62 57.43 2.87
N LEU A 1010 -7.77 57.78 2.29
CA LEU A 1010 -8.95 56.92 2.25
C LEU A 1010 -8.77 55.68 1.38
N SER A 1011 -8.12 55.79 0.21
CA SER A 1011 -7.94 54.66 -0.72
C SER A 1011 -7.02 53.56 -0.18
N PHE A 1012 -6.10 53.90 0.72
CA PHE A 1012 -5.29 52.94 1.49
C PHE A 1012 -5.94 52.47 2.81
N GLY A 1013 -7.19 52.87 3.10
CA GLY A 1013 -7.98 52.38 4.25
C GLY A 1013 -7.80 53.12 5.56
N PHE A 1014 -7.17 54.30 5.56
CA PHE A 1014 -7.00 55.11 6.77
C PHE A 1014 -8.10 56.17 6.86
N LEU A 1015 -8.59 56.47 8.06
CA LEU A 1015 -9.61 57.52 8.28
C LEU A 1015 -8.99 58.91 8.42
N THR A 1016 -7.70 59.01 8.75
CA THR A 1016 -6.96 60.26 8.92
C THR A 1016 -5.49 60.09 8.51
N HIS A 1017 -4.82 61.18 8.15
CA HIS A 1017 -3.36 61.21 7.94
C HIS A 1017 -2.57 60.68 9.13
N GLU A 1018 -3.02 60.97 10.35
CA GLU A 1018 -2.35 60.52 11.58
C GLU A 1018 -2.34 58.98 11.67
N GLN A 1019 -3.44 58.31 11.29
CA GLN A 1019 -3.48 56.85 11.20
C GLN A 1019 -2.53 56.29 10.12
N ALA A 1020 -2.44 56.95 8.96
CA ALA A 1020 -1.51 56.54 7.89
C ALA A 1020 -0.04 56.70 8.31
N ILE A 1021 0.28 57.79 9.00
CA ILE A 1021 1.61 58.10 9.59
C ILE A 1021 1.98 57.09 10.67
N ASP A 1022 1.05 56.77 11.58
CA ASP A 1022 1.26 55.78 12.64
C ASP A 1022 1.45 54.37 12.08
N TYR A 1023 0.63 53.97 11.12
CA TYR A 1023 0.77 52.68 10.43
C TYR A 1023 2.12 52.57 9.72
N PHE A 1024 2.50 53.58 8.91
CA PHE A 1024 3.81 53.61 8.24
C PHE A 1024 4.95 53.54 9.27
N SER A 1025 4.87 54.30 10.36
CA SER A 1025 5.87 54.30 11.43
C SER A 1025 5.97 52.94 12.16
N ALA A 1026 4.86 52.23 12.32
CA ALA A 1026 4.81 50.91 12.94
C ALA A 1026 5.54 49.84 12.11
N LEU A 1027 5.52 49.93 10.76
CA LEU A 1027 6.23 49.01 9.86
C LEU A 1027 7.74 48.97 10.14
N PHE A 1028 8.35 50.13 10.45
CA PHE A 1028 9.79 50.26 10.73
C PHE A 1028 10.14 50.10 12.22
N SER A 1029 9.22 50.50 13.11
CA SER A 1029 9.41 50.39 14.57
C SER A 1029 9.67 48.95 15.02
N LYS A 1030 8.96 47.97 14.44
CA LYS A 1030 9.19 46.53 14.70
C LYS A 1030 10.62 46.06 14.35
N GLN A 1031 11.33 46.76 13.46
CA GLN A 1031 12.72 46.47 13.07
C GLN A 1031 13.76 47.35 13.78
N LYS A 1032 13.35 48.22 14.73
CA LYS A 1032 14.21 49.27 15.34
C LYS A 1032 14.83 50.22 14.30
N LYS A 1033 14.12 50.46 13.18
CA LYS A 1033 14.51 51.41 12.13
C LYS A 1033 13.74 52.72 12.30
N ASP A 1034 14.39 53.84 11.97
CA ASP A 1034 13.79 55.17 12.00
C ASP A 1034 13.01 55.43 10.69
N PRO A 1035 11.66 55.58 10.71
CA PRO A 1035 10.85 55.78 9.52
C PRO A 1035 11.08 57.11 8.81
N ARG A 1036 11.79 58.07 9.43
CA ARG A 1036 12.10 59.38 8.82
C ARG A 1036 13.30 59.36 7.88
N LYS A 1037 14.07 58.28 7.85
CA LYS A 1037 15.23 58.16 6.97
C LYS A 1037 14.82 57.86 5.53
N LEU A 1038 15.43 58.56 4.57
CA LEU A 1038 15.11 58.42 3.14
C LEU A 1038 15.43 57.04 2.54
N GLU A 1039 16.31 56.26 3.18
CA GLU A 1039 16.54 54.85 2.81
C GLU A 1039 15.41 53.90 3.24
N ASN A 1040 14.56 54.26 4.21
CA ASN A 1040 13.49 53.42 4.73
C ASN A 1040 12.18 53.71 3.99
N LYS A 1041 11.92 52.90 2.95
CA LYS A 1041 10.76 53.05 2.06
C LYS A 1041 9.75 51.92 2.24
N ALA A 1042 8.48 52.22 2.02
CA ALA A 1042 7.41 51.24 1.86
C ALA A 1042 6.99 51.21 0.38
N LEU A 1043 6.38 50.12 -0.05
CA LEU A 1043 5.79 49.98 -1.38
C LEU A 1043 4.28 50.28 -1.25
N ALA A 1044 3.84 51.38 -1.86
CA ALA A 1044 2.43 51.67 -2.06
C ALA A 1044 1.98 51.11 -3.41
N ILE A 1045 0.88 50.36 -3.42
CA ILE A 1045 0.33 49.73 -4.62
C ILE A 1045 -1.15 50.10 -4.72
N SER A 1046 -1.55 50.68 -5.85
CA SER A 1046 -2.94 51.00 -6.17
C SER A 1046 -3.47 50.06 -7.25
N PHE A 1047 -4.71 49.59 -7.07
CA PHE A 1047 -5.39 48.60 -7.90
C PHE A 1047 -6.61 49.17 -8.61
N ALA A 1048 -7.02 48.53 -9.69
CA ALA A 1048 -8.32 48.73 -10.30
C ALA A 1048 -9.45 48.19 -9.40
N GLU A 1049 -10.66 48.72 -9.60
CA GLU A 1049 -11.87 48.31 -8.88
C GLU A 1049 -12.12 46.79 -9.00
N VAL A 1050 -12.37 46.14 -7.86
CA VAL A 1050 -12.51 44.69 -7.77
C VAL A 1050 -13.99 44.31 -7.81
N ASN A 1051 -14.40 43.62 -8.87
CA ASN A 1051 -15.71 42.96 -8.92
C ASN A 1051 -15.56 41.47 -8.54
N ALA A 1052 -15.81 41.14 -7.27
CA ALA A 1052 -15.73 39.76 -6.78
C ALA A 1052 -16.74 38.79 -7.40
N PHE A 1053 -17.78 39.29 -8.08
CA PHE A 1053 -18.79 38.49 -8.78
C PHE A 1053 -18.46 38.27 -10.26
N ASP A 1054 -17.33 38.80 -10.76
CA ASP A 1054 -16.95 38.67 -12.15
C ASP A 1054 -16.61 37.22 -12.54
N VAL A 1055 -17.27 36.74 -13.61
CA VAL A 1055 -17.19 35.34 -14.08
C VAL A 1055 -15.83 35.01 -14.73
N GLN A 1056 -14.97 36.00 -14.97
CA GLN A 1056 -13.60 35.83 -15.44
C GLN A 1056 -12.58 36.17 -14.34
N LYS A 1057 -12.72 37.30 -13.65
CA LYS A 1057 -11.71 37.86 -12.72
C LYS A 1057 -12.06 37.83 -11.22
N GLY A 1058 -13.31 37.50 -10.87
CA GLY A 1058 -13.84 37.58 -9.51
C GLY A 1058 -13.27 36.54 -8.54
N MET A 1059 -13.97 36.33 -7.42
CA MET A 1059 -13.52 35.49 -6.31
C MET A 1059 -13.35 34.02 -6.72
N MET A 1060 -12.19 33.44 -6.43
CA MET A 1060 -11.83 32.06 -6.76
C MET A 1060 -11.21 31.36 -5.54
N TYR A 1061 -11.41 30.04 -5.45
CA TYR A 1061 -10.79 29.20 -4.41
C TYR A 1061 -9.78 28.22 -5.01
N PHE A 1062 -8.54 28.34 -4.55
CA PHE A 1062 -7.39 27.48 -4.83
C PHE A 1062 -6.78 27.05 -3.48
N LYS A 1063 -7.15 25.87 -2.98
CA LYS A 1063 -6.85 25.41 -1.61
C LYS A 1063 -5.37 25.58 -1.20
N PRO A 1064 -5.05 26.10 0.01
CA PRO A 1064 -3.69 26.53 0.39
C PRO A 1064 -2.56 25.54 0.14
N ASP A 1065 -2.80 24.29 0.54
CA ASP A 1065 -1.83 23.22 0.45
C ASP A 1065 -2.03 22.35 -0.81
N SER A 1066 -2.76 22.87 -1.79
CA SER A 1066 -2.95 22.24 -3.10
C SER A 1066 -3.31 23.27 -4.18
N GLN A 1067 -2.42 23.52 -5.14
CA GLN A 1067 -2.38 22.65 -6.32
C GLN A 1067 -3.76 22.45 -6.96
N VAL A 1068 -3.89 23.02 -8.14
CA VAL A 1068 -5.16 23.30 -8.80
C VAL A 1068 -5.76 22.06 -9.48
N GLN A 1069 -6.87 21.51 -8.95
CA GLN A 1069 -7.89 20.88 -9.81
C GLN A 1069 -9.28 21.35 -9.46
N SER A 1070 -9.91 21.78 -10.54
CA SER A 1070 -11.32 21.66 -10.72
C SER A 1070 -11.69 20.35 -11.39
N CYS A 1071 -12.89 19.85 -11.09
CA CYS A 1071 -13.60 18.90 -11.92
C CYS A 1071 -14.60 19.68 -12.79
N VAL A 1072 -14.77 19.29 -14.06
CA VAL A 1072 -16.08 19.16 -14.75
C VAL A 1072 -15.87 18.62 -16.16
N ALA A 1073 -16.69 17.65 -16.55
CA ALA A 1073 -16.86 17.31 -17.95
C ALA A 1073 -17.78 18.34 -18.63
N LYS A 1074 -17.24 19.19 -19.52
CA LYS A 1074 -18.08 19.99 -20.45
C LYS A 1074 -18.13 19.34 -21.83
N ASN A 1075 -19.33 18.89 -22.18
CA ASN A 1075 -19.89 18.70 -23.53
C ASN A 1075 -18.94 18.84 -24.73
N PHE A 1076 -18.45 17.71 -25.24
CA PHE A 1076 -18.29 17.51 -26.69
C PHE A 1076 -19.56 16.88 -27.29
N VAL A 1077 -20.68 17.61 -27.14
CA VAL A 1077 -21.91 17.34 -27.90
C VAL A 1077 -22.25 18.61 -28.67
N ASN A 1078 -21.51 18.81 -29.77
CA ASN A 1078 -21.87 19.64 -30.93
C ASN A 1078 -20.79 19.47 -32.00
N ASN A 1079 -20.84 18.33 -32.70
CA ASN A 1079 -20.46 18.15 -34.12
C ASN A 1079 -20.57 16.66 -34.46
N LEU A 1080 -21.80 16.20 -34.71
CA LEU A 1080 -22.13 14.99 -35.49
C LEU A 1080 -23.65 15.00 -35.78
N CYS A 1081 -24.04 15.93 -36.66
CA CYS A 1081 -24.93 15.58 -37.76
C CYS A 1081 -24.03 15.28 -38.96
#